data_AF-A0A8H6TNF5-F1
#
_entry.id   AF-A0A8H6TNF5-F1
#
_cell.length_a   1.000
_cell.length_b   1.000
_cell.length_c   1.000
_cell.angle_alpha   90.00
_cell.angle_beta   90.00
_cell.angle_gamma   90.00
#
_symmetry.space_group_name_H-M   'P 1'
#
loop_
_entity.id
_entity.type
_entity.pdbx_description
1 polymer ?
#
loop_
_entity_poly.entity_id
_entity_poly.type
_entity_poly.pdbx_seq_one_letter_code
_entity_poly.pdbx_strand_id
1 'polypeptide(L)'
;MNATDLLANTLSADANTRQDATQKLEAASRDNYPDYMLMLSTVLVDENSPIHVRNAAGLALKNAISAREPGRVAEYANRWMALPNEAKTKIKNDALLTLGSTSTKAGSFAAQVTAAIAAVELPHGQWGDLIEILLGFVNNQTNVNLRIATLQAIGFICESIKPEILTLRSNEILTAVIYGARKEEPSTEVQLAAIHALYNSLEFVRDNFEREGERNYIMQVVCEDTQNSSVQVQVGAFECLNRIMSLYYDKMSFYMEQALFGLTVVGMKHPDERVALQAVEFWSTVCEEEIDLAIEAQEAHDYGEAPETESKHFAKVALPEIVPVLLMLLTKQEEAADEDEWNVSMAAGTCLSLLAAAVQDAVVPAVIPFIEAHIKSTDWHHREAAVMAFGSILEGPDPIVLTPLVTQALPLLIDMMTDAHADVKDTVAWTLGRICELLIQTIKPDVHLHALVSALVSALADDHPRIVANCCWALMNLAEQLGVFDAGDAPDPMQTGPLSPYTEGVVGALLRVTESGSNEHNFRTAAYEAISTYISGAPIDSIPVVQNTVLTILDRMQHLLGMQNQILGVDDRNNWNELQGNFCSVVVAVIRKLGAGIQPLADRIMTLLLQLIQAAGKTSTILEDAFLTVGALASALEANFAPYIQAFLPHLYPALKAHEDTQLCTVAVGIIGDIARALGPQAAQYATDFMTVLLENLQSDVLNRNVKISILSGFGDIAMAIGPSFEPFLETTMNVLRQAGALQPNPLDYDLLDYVGQLREGILEAYTGLVSGFKGTEKVTVLLPYVESILELIHRCAADEDRTDPQMKLSYGLLGDLAEALAGNPQMKQMLMKPWIAQELRTKHRMPQEMNKTRRWAREMVKIATQ
;
A
#
# COMPACT_ATOMS: atom_id res chain seq x y z
N MET A 1 0.00 40.73 -26.03
CA MET A 1 1.05 40.40 -25.06
C MET A 1 1.88 39.29 -25.70
N ASN A 2 3.22 39.36 -25.67
CA ASN A 2 4.04 38.36 -26.36
C ASN A 2 3.99 37.03 -25.58
N ALA A 3 3.45 35.99 -26.20
CA ALA A 3 3.33 34.66 -25.61
C ALA A 3 4.67 34.09 -25.16
N THR A 4 5.72 34.34 -25.96
CA THR A 4 7.09 33.87 -25.71
C THR A 4 7.66 34.48 -24.42
N ASP A 5 7.43 35.79 -24.20
CA ASP A 5 7.90 36.48 -22.99
C ASP A 5 7.14 36.01 -21.73
N LEU A 6 5.83 35.76 -21.88
CA LEU A 6 5.00 35.28 -20.78
C LEU A 6 5.44 33.87 -20.31
N LEU A 7 5.69 32.97 -21.26
CA LEU A 7 6.20 31.61 -20.99
C LEU A 7 7.65 31.61 -20.48
N ALA A 8 8.49 32.55 -20.91
CA ALA A 8 9.83 32.69 -20.34
C ALA A 8 9.76 33.09 -18.85
N ASN A 9 8.83 33.97 -18.50
CA ASN A 9 8.67 34.45 -17.12
C ASN A 9 8.18 33.38 -16.14
N THR A 10 7.50 32.32 -16.61
CA THR A 10 7.12 31.19 -15.73
C THR A 10 8.33 30.38 -15.25
N LEU A 11 9.48 30.54 -15.90
CA LEU A 11 10.74 29.89 -15.53
C LEU A 11 11.69 30.84 -14.76
N SER A 12 11.22 32.03 -14.37
CA SER A 12 12.02 32.99 -13.63
C SER A 12 12.40 32.46 -12.24
N ALA A 13 13.62 32.77 -11.81
CA ALA A 13 14.07 32.55 -10.43
C ALA A 13 13.36 33.48 -9.42
N ASP A 14 12.88 34.64 -9.88
CA ASP A 14 12.09 35.55 -9.06
C ASP A 14 10.64 35.04 -8.91
N ALA A 15 10.24 34.78 -7.67
CA ALA A 15 8.93 34.24 -7.33
C ALA A 15 7.77 35.16 -7.77
N ASN A 16 7.93 36.48 -7.66
CA ASN A 16 6.88 37.43 -8.03
C ASN A 16 6.63 37.43 -9.55
N THR A 17 7.71 37.51 -10.33
CA THR A 17 7.65 37.43 -11.80
C THR A 17 7.03 36.11 -12.26
N ARG A 18 7.42 35.00 -11.63
CA ARG A 18 6.86 33.68 -11.93
C ARG A 18 5.38 33.59 -11.61
N GLN A 19 4.97 34.06 -10.44
CA GLN A 19 3.57 34.02 -10.00
C GLN A 19 2.66 34.89 -10.88
N ASP A 20 3.09 36.10 -11.23
CA ASP A 20 2.37 36.98 -12.15
C ASP A 20 2.20 36.35 -13.53
N ALA A 21 3.25 35.70 -14.06
CA ALA A 21 3.18 35.00 -15.34
C ALA A 21 2.21 33.80 -15.31
N THR A 22 2.27 32.99 -14.25
CA THR A 22 1.36 31.84 -14.05
C THR A 22 -0.09 32.31 -13.95
N GLN A 23 -0.38 33.33 -13.15
CA GLN A 23 -1.75 33.87 -13.01
C GLN A 23 -2.31 34.39 -14.34
N LYS A 24 -1.46 35.00 -15.17
CA LYS A 24 -1.86 35.46 -16.51
C LYS A 24 -2.16 34.31 -17.47
N LEU A 25 -1.40 33.21 -17.42
CA LEU A 25 -1.69 32.01 -18.22
C LEU A 25 -2.96 31.31 -17.75
N GLU A 26 -3.19 31.21 -16.43
CA GLU A 26 -4.43 30.69 -15.85
C GLU A 26 -5.64 31.53 -16.26
N ALA A 27 -5.52 32.86 -16.21
CA ALA A 27 -6.55 33.77 -16.69
C ALA A 27 -6.82 33.58 -18.19
N ALA A 28 -5.78 33.47 -19.02
CA ALA A 28 -5.95 33.22 -20.45
C ALA A 28 -6.65 31.88 -20.75
N SER A 29 -6.29 30.80 -20.04
CA SER A 29 -6.93 29.49 -20.15
C SER A 29 -8.41 29.52 -19.76
N ARG A 30 -8.76 30.30 -18.73
CA ARG A 30 -10.14 30.47 -18.25
C ARG A 30 -10.98 31.37 -19.17
N ASP A 31 -10.41 32.47 -19.63
CA ASP A 31 -11.14 33.51 -20.34
C ASP A 31 -11.36 33.13 -21.82
N ASN A 32 -10.38 32.50 -22.48
CA ASN A 32 -10.51 32.02 -23.85
C ASN A 32 -9.61 30.80 -24.10
N TYR A 33 -10.16 29.63 -23.79
CA TYR A 33 -9.45 28.37 -23.92
C TYR A 33 -8.98 28.05 -25.35
N PRO A 34 -9.78 28.22 -26.42
CA PRO A 34 -9.31 28.00 -27.79
C PRO A 34 -8.06 28.82 -28.17
N ASP A 35 -8.06 30.13 -27.90
CA ASP A 35 -6.93 31.00 -28.25
C ASP A 35 -5.70 30.69 -27.39
N TYR A 36 -5.90 30.33 -26.12
CA TYR A 36 -4.83 29.86 -25.24
C TYR A 36 -4.15 28.61 -25.81
N MET A 37 -4.91 27.59 -26.22
CA MET A 37 -4.37 26.35 -26.78
C MET A 37 -3.63 26.59 -28.11
N LEU A 38 -4.19 27.41 -28.99
CA LEU A 38 -3.58 27.79 -30.27
C LEU A 38 -2.30 28.61 -30.09
N MET A 39 -2.26 29.49 -29.09
CA MET A 39 -1.08 30.27 -28.74
C MET A 39 0.07 29.35 -28.31
N LEU A 40 -0.20 28.39 -27.42
CA LEU A 40 0.81 27.42 -26.97
C LEU A 40 1.31 26.53 -28.12
N SER A 41 0.41 26.02 -28.96
CA SER A 41 0.80 25.15 -30.09
C SER A 41 1.69 25.89 -31.10
N THR A 42 1.43 27.17 -31.34
CA THR A 42 2.21 28.01 -32.26
C THR A 42 3.61 28.30 -31.70
N VAL A 43 3.75 28.51 -30.39
CA VAL A 43 5.06 28.68 -29.75
C VAL A 43 5.86 27.37 -29.76
N LEU A 44 5.21 26.23 -29.56
CA LEU A 44 5.86 24.92 -29.56
C LEU A 44 6.52 24.59 -30.91
N VAL A 45 5.81 24.84 -32.02
CA VAL A 45 6.26 24.52 -33.39
C VAL A 45 7.26 25.52 -33.98
N ASP A 46 7.35 26.75 -33.43
CA ASP A 46 8.26 27.77 -33.93
C ASP A 46 9.72 27.48 -33.58
N GLU A 47 10.49 27.04 -34.57
CA GLU A 47 11.93 26.76 -34.44
C GLU A 47 12.78 28.00 -34.10
N ASN A 48 12.26 29.23 -34.29
CA ASN A 48 12.98 30.46 -33.93
C ASN A 48 12.85 30.81 -32.45
N SER A 49 11.88 30.22 -31.75
CA SER A 49 11.65 30.47 -30.33
C SER A 49 12.69 29.74 -29.46
N PRO A 50 13.13 30.33 -28.33
CA PRO A 50 14.10 29.67 -27.45
C PRO A 50 13.59 28.33 -26.92
N ILE A 51 14.48 27.33 -26.83
CA ILE A 51 14.09 25.96 -26.47
C ILE A 51 13.36 25.85 -25.13
N HIS A 52 13.79 26.61 -24.11
CA HIS A 52 13.13 26.59 -22.80
C HIS A 52 11.69 27.11 -22.86
N VAL A 53 11.41 28.06 -23.77
CA VAL A 53 10.07 28.60 -24.01
C VAL A 53 9.20 27.59 -24.75
N ARG A 54 9.75 26.93 -25.79
CA ARG A 54 9.05 25.86 -26.51
C ARG A 54 8.67 24.71 -25.58
N ASN A 55 9.60 24.31 -24.70
CA ASN A 55 9.38 23.29 -23.68
C ASN A 55 8.27 23.70 -22.69
N ALA A 56 8.30 24.95 -22.21
CA ALA A 56 7.25 25.48 -21.35
C ALA A 56 5.88 25.49 -22.05
N ALA A 57 5.84 25.81 -23.34
CA ALA A 57 4.62 25.76 -24.14
C ALA A 57 4.06 24.33 -24.25
N GLY A 58 4.92 23.35 -24.56
CA GLY A 58 4.53 21.94 -24.63
C GLY A 58 4.03 21.39 -23.29
N LEU A 59 4.70 21.73 -22.18
CA LEU A 59 4.26 21.34 -20.85
C LEU A 59 2.91 21.97 -20.47
N ALA A 60 2.74 23.27 -20.74
CA ALA A 60 1.48 23.97 -20.48
C ALA A 60 0.33 23.40 -21.33
N LEU A 61 0.63 22.98 -22.58
CA LEU A 61 -0.34 22.37 -23.48
C LEU A 61 -0.75 20.97 -23.01
N LYS A 62 0.21 20.16 -22.55
CA LYS A 62 -0.07 18.86 -21.90
C LYS A 62 -0.95 19.04 -20.65
N ASN A 63 -0.57 19.94 -19.75
CA ASN A 63 -1.28 20.18 -18.49
C ASN A 63 -2.68 20.78 -18.68
N ALA A 64 -2.99 21.31 -19.86
CA ALA A 64 -4.33 21.75 -20.22
C ALA A 64 -5.27 20.60 -20.63
N ILE A 65 -4.71 19.43 -20.97
CA ILE A 65 -5.44 18.26 -21.48
C ILE A 65 -5.44 17.10 -20.48
N SER A 66 -4.32 16.89 -19.77
CA SER A 66 -4.13 15.80 -18.82
C SER A 66 -4.01 16.29 -17.37
N ALA A 67 -4.56 15.53 -16.44
CA ALA A 67 -4.41 15.73 -14.99
C ALA A 67 -4.18 14.39 -14.28
N ARG A 68 -3.63 14.42 -13.06
CA ARG A 68 -3.53 13.23 -12.20
C ARG A 68 -4.80 12.97 -11.38
N GLU A 69 -5.55 14.03 -11.07
CA GLU A 69 -6.79 13.93 -10.29
C GLU A 69 -7.97 13.45 -11.16
N PRO A 70 -8.68 12.36 -10.82
CA PRO A 70 -9.76 11.81 -11.63
C PRO A 70 -10.87 12.82 -11.98
N GLY A 71 -11.24 13.70 -11.04
CA GLY A 71 -12.23 14.75 -11.28
C GLY A 71 -11.80 15.76 -12.35
N ARG A 72 -10.50 16.13 -12.38
CA ARG A 72 -9.95 17.04 -13.39
C ARG A 72 -9.74 16.36 -14.74
N VAL A 73 -9.48 15.06 -14.77
CA VAL A 73 -9.33 14.30 -16.03
C VAL A 73 -10.59 14.44 -16.89
N ALA A 74 -11.76 14.23 -16.30
CA ALA A 74 -13.04 14.38 -17.01
C ALA A 74 -13.31 15.83 -17.43
N GLU A 75 -12.99 16.81 -16.57
CA GLU A 75 -13.12 18.23 -16.90
C GLU A 75 -12.27 18.62 -18.11
N TYR A 76 -10.99 18.25 -18.11
CA TYR A 76 -10.05 18.63 -19.17
C TYR A 76 -10.35 17.90 -20.48
N ALA A 77 -10.73 16.63 -20.42
CA ALA A 77 -11.22 15.89 -21.58
C ALA A 77 -12.43 16.59 -22.21
N ASN A 78 -13.41 17.01 -21.40
CA ASN A 78 -14.58 17.75 -21.89
C ASN A 78 -14.21 19.11 -22.50
N ARG A 79 -13.29 19.85 -21.88
CA ARG A 79 -12.79 21.14 -22.41
C ARG A 79 -12.08 20.96 -23.75
N TRP A 80 -11.25 19.93 -23.90
CA TRP A 80 -10.63 19.58 -25.19
C TRP A 80 -11.68 19.22 -26.24
N MET A 81 -12.62 18.34 -25.91
CA MET A 81 -13.65 17.88 -26.85
C MET A 81 -14.57 19.01 -27.32
N ALA A 82 -14.79 20.03 -26.50
CA ALA A 82 -15.56 21.23 -26.84
C ALA A 82 -14.82 22.21 -27.78
N LEU A 83 -13.52 22.03 -28.05
CA LEU A 83 -12.77 22.90 -28.96
C LEU A 83 -13.28 22.79 -30.42
N PRO A 84 -13.25 23.90 -31.19
CA PRO A 84 -13.55 23.86 -32.62
C PRO A 84 -12.64 22.88 -33.37
N ASN A 85 -13.20 22.14 -34.33
CA ASN A 85 -12.45 21.13 -35.09
C ASN A 85 -11.23 21.71 -35.83
N GLU A 86 -11.32 22.95 -36.33
CA GLU A 86 -10.18 23.64 -36.96
C GLU A 86 -9.03 23.86 -35.97
N ALA A 87 -9.34 24.28 -34.74
CA ALA A 87 -8.35 24.47 -33.69
C ALA A 87 -7.71 23.14 -33.28
N LYS A 88 -8.52 22.09 -33.04
CA LYS A 88 -8.01 20.74 -32.74
C LYS A 88 -7.09 20.24 -33.85
N THR A 89 -7.49 20.39 -35.11
CA THR A 89 -6.67 19.94 -36.26
C THR A 89 -5.34 20.69 -36.34
N LYS A 90 -5.34 22.01 -36.14
CA LYS A 90 -4.09 22.80 -36.12
C LYS A 90 -3.18 22.37 -34.98
N ILE A 91 -3.70 22.22 -33.76
CA ILE A 91 -2.90 21.83 -32.59
C ILE A 91 -2.29 20.43 -32.79
N LYS A 92 -3.06 19.48 -33.32
CA LYS A 92 -2.58 18.13 -33.66
C LYS A 92 -1.46 18.18 -34.70
N ASN A 93 -1.63 18.97 -35.76
CA ASN A 93 -0.60 19.14 -36.79
C ASN A 93 0.66 19.82 -36.25
N ASP A 94 0.53 20.86 -35.43
CA ASP A 94 1.65 21.57 -34.80
C ASP A 94 2.45 20.61 -33.90
N ALA A 95 1.78 19.76 -33.12
CA ALA A 95 2.41 18.73 -32.31
C ALA A 95 3.15 17.69 -33.17
N LEU A 96 2.49 17.14 -34.20
CA LEU A 96 3.09 16.17 -35.11
C LEU A 96 4.30 16.74 -35.88
N LEU A 97 4.24 17.99 -36.34
CA LEU A 97 5.36 18.67 -36.99
C LEU A 97 6.55 18.85 -36.04
N THR A 98 6.27 19.16 -34.76
CA THR A 98 7.30 19.39 -33.74
C THR A 98 8.06 18.10 -33.37
N LEU A 99 7.48 16.92 -33.60
CA LEU A 99 8.22 15.65 -33.45
C LEU A 99 9.49 15.63 -34.32
N GLY A 100 9.45 16.25 -35.50
CA GLY A 100 10.58 16.34 -36.43
C GLY A 100 11.54 17.49 -36.17
N SER A 101 11.43 18.17 -35.01
CA SER A 101 12.26 19.34 -34.66
C SER A 101 13.76 19.03 -34.68
N THR A 102 14.56 20.06 -34.94
CA THR A 102 16.02 19.99 -34.78
C THR A 102 16.46 19.78 -33.33
N SER A 103 15.57 20.09 -32.36
CA SER A 103 15.79 19.86 -30.94
C SER A 103 15.06 18.62 -30.45
N THR A 104 15.82 17.63 -29.97
CA THR A 104 15.26 16.40 -29.35
C THR A 104 14.36 16.70 -28.15
N LYS A 105 14.69 17.74 -27.36
CA LYS A 105 13.86 18.15 -26.21
C LYS A 105 12.49 18.66 -26.65
N ALA A 106 12.43 19.48 -27.70
CA ALA A 106 11.15 19.97 -28.22
C ALA A 106 10.29 18.82 -28.78
N GLY A 107 10.92 17.88 -29.49
CA GLY A 107 10.28 16.66 -29.96
C GLY A 107 9.71 15.81 -28.82
N SER A 108 10.42 15.68 -27.69
CA SER A 108 9.93 14.94 -26.52
C SER A 108 8.72 15.60 -25.84
N PHE A 109 8.69 16.93 -25.73
CA PHE A 109 7.48 17.63 -25.24
C PHE A 109 6.32 17.50 -26.22
N ALA A 110 6.58 17.53 -27.53
CA ALA A 110 5.57 17.27 -28.54
C ALA A 110 5.03 15.83 -28.46
N ALA A 111 5.87 14.84 -28.16
CA ALA A 111 5.46 13.46 -27.92
C ALA A 111 4.47 13.35 -26.74
N GLN A 112 4.73 14.05 -25.63
CA GLN A 112 3.81 14.08 -24.49
C GLN A 112 2.48 14.77 -24.83
N VAL A 113 2.50 15.85 -25.62
CA VAL A 113 1.28 16.52 -26.10
C VAL A 113 0.47 15.61 -27.01
N THR A 114 1.13 14.94 -27.96
CA THR A 114 0.49 13.97 -28.86
C THR A 114 -0.19 12.86 -28.06
N ALA A 115 0.49 12.29 -27.06
CA ALA A 115 -0.08 11.27 -26.18
C ALA A 115 -1.26 11.79 -25.34
N ALA A 116 -1.15 12.99 -24.76
CA ALA A 116 -2.23 13.59 -23.98
C ALA A 116 -3.50 13.82 -24.84
N ILE A 117 -3.34 14.27 -26.08
CA ILE A 117 -4.46 14.40 -27.01
C ILE A 117 -5.02 13.03 -27.40
N ALA A 118 -4.15 12.05 -27.68
CA ALA A 118 -4.55 10.69 -28.04
C ALA A 118 -5.35 10.01 -26.92
N ALA A 119 -4.96 10.21 -25.66
CA ALA A 119 -5.65 9.69 -24.48
C ALA A 119 -7.07 10.24 -24.31
N VAL A 120 -7.37 11.40 -24.91
CA VAL A 120 -8.74 11.94 -24.95
C VAL A 120 -9.48 11.49 -26.22
N GLU A 121 -8.85 11.57 -27.39
CA GLU A 121 -9.54 11.37 -28.68
C GLU A 121 -9.74 9.89 -29.06
N LEU A 122 -8.76 9.02 -28.84
CA LEU A 122 -8.85 7.61 -29.24
C LEU A 122 -9.98 6.83 -28.54
N PRO A 123 -10.22 6.98 -27.20
CA PRO A 123 -11.36 6.35 -26.55
C PRO A 123 -12.72 6.76 -27.13
N HIS A 124 -12.79 7.96 -27.73
CA HIS A 124 -14.01 8.50 -28.36
C HIS A 124 -14.08 8.21 -29.87
N GLY A 125 -13.18 7.38 -30.40
CA GLY A 125 -13.11 7.05 -31.82
C GLY A 125 -12.66 8.22 -32.72
N GLN A 126 -12.00 9.24 -32.17
CA GLN A 126 -11.42 10.36 -32.90
C GLN A 126 -9.91 10.12 -33.14
N TRP A 127 -9.35 10.74 -34.19
CA TRP A 127 -7.93 10.61 -34.58
C TRP A 127 -7.46 9.19 -34.96
N GLY A 128 -8.30 8.42 -35.65
CA GLY A 128 -8.01 7.02 -36.01
C GLY A 128 -6.81 6.81 -36.97
N ASP A 129 -6.34 7.85 -37.63
CA ASP A 129 -5.16 7.87 -38.51
C ASP A 129 -3.83 8.12 -37.77
N LEU A 130 -3.87 8.46 -36.48
CA LEU A 130 -2.66 8.78 -35.69
C LEU A 130 -1.60 7.68 -35.77
N ILE A 131 -1.98 6.43 -35.49
CA ILE A 131 -1.02 5.32 -35.47
C ILE A 131 -0.35 5.16 -36.83
N GLU A 132 -1.10 5.21 -37.93
CA GLU A 132 -0.57 5.12 -39.29
C GLU A 132 0.44 6.25 -39.59
N ILE A 133 0.16 7.47 -39.15
CA ILE A 133 1.08 8.62 -39.28
C ILE A 133 2.39 8.35 -38.52
N LEU A 134 2.30 7.88 -37.27
CA LEU A 134 3.48 7.58 -36.45
C LEU A 134 4.33 6.46 -37.08
N LEU A 135 3.71 5.40 -37.65
CA LEU A 135 4.45 4.38 -38.39
C LEU A 135 5.21 4.96 -39.58
N GLY A 136 4.58 5.88 -40.32
CA GLY A 136 5.23 6.60 -41.42
C GLY A 136 6.48 7.37 -40.96
N PHE A 137 6.42 7.97 -39.78
CA PHE A 137 7.53 8.73 -39.20
C PHE A 137 8.68 7.84 -38.69
N VAL A 138 8.39 6.69 -38.08
CA VAL A 138 9.43 5.72 -37.66
C VAL A 138 10.22 5.21 -38.87
N ASN A 139 9.57 5.05 -40.01
CA ASN A 139 10.21 4.59 -41.26
C ASN A 139 11.06 5.67 -41.96
N ASN A 140 11.09 6.90 -41.47
CA ASN A 140 11.87 7.98 -42.07
C ASN A 140 13.36 7.87 -41.72
N GLN A 141 14.13 7.19 -42.58
CA GLN A 141 15.57 6.97 -42.37
C GLN A 141 16.42 8.25 -42.37
N THR A 142 15.89 9.40 -42.82
CA THR A 142 16.67 10.64 -42.93
C THR A 142 16.64 11.50 -41.68
N ASN A 143 15.60 11.38 -40.85
CA ASN A 143 15.41 12.23 -39.67
C ASN A 143 15.44 11.40 -38.38
N VAL A 144 16.61 11.34 -37.75
CA VAL A 144 16.83 10.62 -36.49
C VAL A 144 15.96 11.19 -35.36
N ASN A 145 15.91 12.51 -35.20
CA ASN A 145 15.11 13.17 -34.17
C ASN A 145 13.62 12.83 -34.28
N LEU A 146 13.09 12.82 -35.51
CA LEU A 146 11.70 12.44 -35.76
C LEU A 146 11.44 11.01 -35.27
N ARG A 147 12.33 10.06 -35.58
CA ARG A 147 12.17 8.67 -35.14
C ARG A 147 12.20 8.54 -33.62
N ILE A 148 13.15 9.21 -32.95
CA ILE A 148 13.23 9.24 -31.47
C ILE A 148 11.94 9.76 -30.86
N ALA A 149 11.50 10.96 -31.26
CA ALA A 149 10.30 11.60 -30.70
C ALA A 149 9.03 10.82 -31.02
N THR A 150 8.97 10.18 -32.19
CA THR A 150 7.84 9.33 -32.58
C THR A 150 7.74 8.08 -31.71
N LEU A 151 8.86 7.39 -31.45
CA LEU A 151 8.89 6.22 -30.57
C LEU A 151 8.54 6.62 -29.13
N GLN A 152 9.02 7.77 -28.65
CA GLN A 152 8.59 8.32 -27.35
C GLN A 152 7.08 8.59 -27.31
N ALA A 153 6.51 9.14 -28.39
CA ALA A 153 5.07 9.39 -28.48
C ALA A 153 4.28 8.08 -28.43
N ILE A 154 4.75 7.04 -29.14
CA ILE A 154 4.19 5.70 -29.07
C ILE A 154 4.26 5.18 -27.62
N GLY A 155 5.41 5.24 -26.96
CA GLY A 155 5.57 4.81 -25.58
C GLY A 155 4.61 5.51 -24.60
N PHE A 156 4.46 6.83 -24.70
CA PHE A 156 3.50 7.57 -23.85
C PHE A 156 2.04 7.26 -24.18
N ILE A 157 1.70 6.98 -25.44
CA ILE A 157 0.37 6.51 -25.83
C ILE A 157 0.09 5.14 -25.20
N CYS A 158 1.07 4.24 -25.23
CA CYS A 158 0.96 2.91 -24.65
C CYS A 158 0.76 2.95 -23.14
N GLU A 159 1.42 3.89 -22.45
CA GLU A 159 1.32 4.09 -21.00
C GLU A 159 0.00 4.77 -20.57
N SER A 160 -0.49 5.74 -21.36
CA SER A 160 -1.61 6.60 -20.94
C SER A 160 -3.00 6.10 -21.37
N ILE A 161 -3.07 5.21 -22.35
CA ILE A 161 -4.32 4.74 -22.93
C ILE A 161 -4.55 3.30 -22.51
N LYS A 162 -5.79 2.99 -22.10
CA LYS A 162 -6.15 1.64 -21.70
C LYS A 162 -5.88 0.61 -22.83
N PRO A 163 -5.32 -0.56 -22.50
CA PRO A 163 -5.02 -1.66 -23.42
C PRO A 163 -6.08 -1.94 -24.49
N GLU A 164 -7.36 -1.95 -24.11
CA GLU A 164 -8.47 -2.41 -24.97
C GLU A 164 -8.70 -1.50 -26.18
N ILE A 165 -8.32 -0.22 -26.06
CA ILE A 165 -8.43 0.76 -27.14
C ILE A 165 -7.32 0.53 -28.17
N LEU A 166 -6.13 0.10 -27.73
CA LEU A 166 -4.95 -0.09 -28.56
C LEU A 166 -4.83 -1.50 -29.14
N THR A 167 -5.51 -2.50 -28.58
CA THR A 167 -5.41 -3.91 -29.01
C THR A 167 -5.60 -4.11 -30.52
N LEU A 168 -6.52 -3.35 -31.14
CA LEU A 168 -6.80 -3.42 -32.58
C LEU A 168 -5.63 -2.96 -33.47
N ARG A 169 -4.69 -2.19 -32.91
CA ARG A 169 -3.51 -1.64 -33.61
C ARG A 169 -2.19 -2.18 -33.01
N SER A 170 -2.25 -3.19 -32.15
CA SER A 170 -1.10 -3.82 -31.49
C SER A 170 -0.01 -4.24 -32.47
N ASN A 171 -0.36 -4.93 -33.55
CA ASN A 171 0.58 -5.37 -34.59
C ASN A 171 1.36 -4.22 -35.23
N GLU A 172 0.67 -3.11 -35.50
CA GLU A 172 1.26 -1.92 -36.11
C GLU A 172 2.25 -1.27 -35.15
N ILE A 173 1.83 -1.03 -33.92
CA ILE A 173 2.65 -0.47 -32.84
C ILE A 173 3.89 -1.34 -32.63
N LEU A 174 3.70 -2.66 -32.48
CA LEU A 174 4.77 -3.62 -32.27
C LEU A 174 5.77 -3.61 -33.43
N THR A 175 5.29 -3.54 -34.67
CA THR A 175 6.16 -3.46 -35.85
C THR A 175 7.06 -2.23 -35.80
N ALA A 176 6.55 -1.07 -35.39
CA ALA A 176 7.34 0.15 -35.27
C ALA A 176 8.37 0.09 -34.15
N VAL A 177 7.98 -0.36 -32.95
CA VAL A 177 8.91 -0.43 -31.81
C VAL A 177 10.00 -1.47 -32.07
N ILE A 178 9.67 -2.65 -32.57
CA ILE A 178 10.67 -3.69 -32.87
C ILE A 178 11.60 -3.26 -34.02
N TYR A 179 11.08 -2.59 -35.04
CA TYR A 179 11.92 -2.05 -36.12
C TYR A 179 12.92 -0.99 -35.63
N GLY A 180 12.54 -0.19 -34.63
CA GLY A 180 13.43 0.80 -34.00
C GLY A 180 14.45 0.19 -33.04
N ALA A 181 14.13 -0.94 -32.41
CA ALA A 181 14.99 -1.61 -31.43
C ALA A 181 16.07 -2.51 -32.08
N ARG A 182 15.79 -3.10 -33.24
CA ARG A 182 16.69 -4.06 -33.91
C ARG A 182 18.16 -3.62 -33.98
N LYS A 183 19.05 -4.60 -33.97
CA LYS A 183 20.50 -4.43 -34.05
C LYS A 183 21.01 -3.65 -35.28
N GLU A 184 20.28 -3.69 -36.40
CA GLU A 184 20.64 -2.94 -37.61
C GLU A 184 20.36 -1.43 -37.52
N GLU A 185 19.67 -0.94 -36.49
CA GLU A 185 19.44 0.49 -36.30
C GLU A 185 20.75 1.22 -35.96
N PRO A 186 21.19 2.21 -36.76
CA PRO A 186 22.48 2.87 -36.54
C PRO A 186 22.53 3.82 -35.32
N SER A 187 21.40 4.33 -34.84
CA SER A 187 21.35 5.27 -33.70
C SER A 187 20.93 4.55 -32.42
N THR A 188 21.82 4.55 -31.43
CA THR A 188 21.54 3.99 -30.11
C THR A 188 20.44 4.76 -29.38
N GLU A 189 20.26 6.06 -29.66
CA GLU A 189 19.16 6.84 -29.10
C GLU A 189 17.79 6.43 -29.67
N VAL A 190 17.74 6.01 -30.94
CA VAL A 190 16.53 5.43 -31.55
C VAL A 190 16.23 4.07 -30.93
N GLN A 191 17.24 3.22 -30.77
CA GLN A 191 17.08 1.92 -30.09
C GLN A 191 16.59 2.08 -28.66
N LEU A 192 17.15 3.03 -27.90
CA LEU A 192 16.72 3.31 -26.52
C LEU A 192 15.25 3.76 -26.46
N ALA A 193 14.86 4.69 -27.33
CA ALA A 193 13.46 5.15 -27.40
C ALA A 193 12.51 4.02 -27.81
N ALA A 194 12.95 3.12 -28.69
CA ALA A 194 12.19 1.97 -29.12
C ALA A 194 12.02 0.93 -28.01
N ILE A 195 13.06 0.65 -27.23
CA ILE A 195 13.02 -0.27 -26.10
C ILE A 195 12.10 0.25 -24.98
N HIS A 196 12.15 1.53 -24.63
CA HIS A 196 11.20 2.08 -23.67
C HIS A 196 9.75 2.07 -24.20
N ALA A 197 9.56 2.30 -25.50
CA ALA A 197 8.24 2.17 -26.12
C ALA A 197 7.75 0.72 -26.13
N LEU A 198 8.64 -0.25 -26.33
CA LEU A 198 8.35 -1.66 -26.21
C LEU A 198 7.91 -2.00 -24.78
N TYR A 199 8.68 -1.58 -23.77
CA TYR A 199 8.34 -1.77 -22.35
C TYR A 199 6.91 -1.33 -22.04
N ASN A 200 6.53 -0.10 -22.41
CA ASN A 200 5.19 0.43 -22.19
C ASN A 200 4.10 -0.30 -23.01
N SER A 201 4.46 -0.98 -24.10
CA SER A 201 3.50 -1.71 -24.95
C SER A 201 3.23 -3.14 -24.50
N LEU A 202 4.03 -3.68 -23.56
CA LEU A 202 3.98 -5.10 -23.20
C LEU A 202 2.64 -5.54 -22.62
N GLU A 203 1.86 -4.65 -21.99
CA GLU A 203 0.58 -5.02 -21.37
C GLU A 203 -0.52 -5.43 -22.36
N PHE A 204 -0.52 -4.87 -23.58
CA PHE A 204 -1.61 -5.07 -24.54
C PHE A 204 -1.21 -5.88 -25.79
N VAL A 205 0.05 -6.34 -25.87
CA VAL A 205 0.54 -7.23 -26.93
C VAL A 205 0.41 -8.72 -26.56
N ARG A 206 -0.52 -9.05 -25.63
CA ARG A 206 -0.77 -10.43 -25.18
C ARG A 206 -1.07 -11.37 -26.35
N ASP A 207 -1.93 -10.94 -27.28
CA ASP A 207 -2.25 -11.69 -28.50
C ASP A 207 -1.02 -11.96 -29.38
N ASN A 208 -0.03 -11.06 -29.38
CA ASN A 208 1.22 -11.24 -30.11
C ASN A 208 2.12 -12.28 -29.42
N PHE A 209 2.17 -12.25 -28.08
CA PHE A 209 2.91 -13.24 -27.30
C PHE A 209 2.31 -14.65 -27.40
N GLU A 210 1.01 -14.80 -27.65
CA GLU A 210 0.40 -16.10 -27.95
C GLU A 210 0.89 -16.68 -29.31
N ARG A 211 1.27 -15.83 -30.26
CA ARG A 211 1.79 -16.26 -31.56
C ARG A 211 3.29 -16.49 -31.49
N GLU A 212 3.69 -17.77 -31.52
CA GLU A 212 5.09 -18.19 -31.38
C GLU A 212 6.07 -17.44 -32.29
N GLY A 213 5.73 -17.20 -33.56
CA GLY A 213 6.61 -16.47 -34.48
C GLY A 213 6.84 -15.00 -34.08
N GLU A 214 5.81 -14.31 -33.62
CA GLU A 214 5.91 -12.92 -33.15
C GLU A 214 6.63 -12.86 -31.80
N ARG A 215 6.28 -13.76 -30.87
CA ARG A 215 6.96 -13.93 -29.59
C ARG A 215 8.47 -14.17 -29.77
N ASN A 216 8.86 -15.10 -30.64
CA ASN A 216 10.27 -15.40 -30.92
C ASN A 216 11.01 -14.16 -31.43
N TYR A 217 10.38 -13.36 -32.28
CA TYR A 217 10.99 -12.15 -32.84
C TYR A 217 11.17 -11.05 -31.79
N ILE A 218 10.18 -10.83 -30.93
CA ILE A 218 10.29 -9.91 -29.78
C ILE A 218 11.44 -10.35 -28.88
N MET A 219 11.43 -11.61 -28.45
CA MET A 219 12.45 -12.16 -27.54
C MET A 219 13.85 -12.08 -28.15
N GLN A 220 14.00 -12.35 -29.44
CA GLN A 220 15.28 -12.22 -30.13
C GLN A 220 15.81 -10.78 -30.04
N VAL A 221 14.99 -9.78 -30.38
CA VAL A 221 15.42 -8.38 -30.38
C VAL A 221 15.77 -7.90 -28.97
N VAL A 222 14.93 -8.20 -27.98
CA VAL A 222 15.22 -7.83 -26.57
C VAL A 222 16.50 -8.51 -26.09
N CYS A 223 16.69 -9.81 -26.36
CA CYS A 223 17.91 -10.52 -25.97
C CYS A 223 19.16 -9.96 -26.66
N GLU A 224 19.08 -9.58 -27.94
CA GLU A 224 20.19 -8.94 -28.66
C GLU A 224 20.55 -7.58 -28.05
N ASP A 225 19.56 -6.80 -27.62
CA ASP A 225 19.76 -5.48 -27.02
C ASP A 225 20.34 -5.53 -25.60
N THR A 226 20.14 -6.62 -24.85
CA THR A 226 20.89 -6.85 -23.58
C THR A 226 22.41 -6.93 -23.80
N GLN A 227 22.84 -7.20 -25.03
CA GLN A 227 24.25 -7.27 -25.43
C GLN A 227 24.71 -6.03 -26.23
N ASN A 228 23.89 -4.97 -26.28
CA ASN A 228 24.20 -3.75 -27.02
C ASN A 228 25.47 -3.07 -26.45
N SER A 229 26.23 -2.36 -27.27
CA SER A 229 27.39 -1.58 -26.79
C SER A 229 27.02 -0.40 -25.89
N SER A 230 25.79 0.09 -25.97
CA SER A 230 25.27 1.17 -25.12
C SER A 230 24.65 0.61 -23.85
N VAL A 231 25.21 0.98 -22.70
CA VAL A 231 24.68 0.59 -21.39
C VAL A 231 23.22 1.01 -21.21
N GLN A 232 22.82 2.19 -21.72
CA GLN A 232 21.43 2.63 -21.59
C GLN A 232 20.45 1.70 -22.30
N VAL A 233 20.84 1.16 -23.47
CA VAL A 233 20.02 0.18 -24.20
C VAL A 233 19.99 -1.16 -23.46
N GLN A 234 21.13 -1.59 -22.90
CA GLN A 234 21.18 -2.81 -22.08
C GLN A 234 20.23 -2.71 -20.87
N VAL A 235 20.26 -1.60 -20.13
CA VAL A 235 19.37 -1.35 -18.97
C VAL A 235 17.91 -1.45 -19.39
N GLY A 236 17.50 -0.70 -20.42
CA GLY A 236 16.12 -0.76 -20.91
C GLY A 236 15.72 -2.15 -21.44
N ALA A 237 16.65 -2.90 -22.03
CA ALA A 237 16.39 -4.26 -22.50
C ALA A 237 16.19 -5.25 -21.34
N PHE A 238 16.96 -5.13 -20.25
CA PHE A 238 16.72 -5.91 -19.04
C PHE A 238 15.41 -5.49 -18.35
N GLU A 239 15.06 -4.20 -18.31
CA GLU A 239 13.73 -3.75 -17.84
C GLU A 239 12.60 -4.39 -18.65
N CYS A 240 12.74 -4.46 -19.99
CA CYS A 240 11.81 -5.20 -20.84
C CYS A 240 11.77 -6.69 -20.48
N LEU A 241 12.90 -7.35 -20.23
CA LEU A 241 12.92 -8.76 -19.82
C LEU A 241 12.21 -8.99 -18.48
N ASN A 242 12.39 -8.10 -17.51
CA ASN A 242 11.71 -8.17 -16.21
C ASN A 242 10.21 -8.06 -16.40
N ARG A 243 9.75 -7.08 -17.19
CA ARG A 243 8.33 -6.91 -17.51
C ARG A 243 7.75 -8.08 -18.31
N ILE A 244 8.51 -8.64 -19.25
CA ILE A 244 8.10 -9.84 -20.00
C ILE A 244 7.97 -11.04 -19.07
N MET A 245 8.92 -11.23 -18.14
CA MET A 245 8.87 -12.33 -17.19
C MET A 245 7.60 -12.28 -16.34
N SER A 246 7.28 -11.10 -15.80
CA SER A 246 6.06 -10.93 -14.98
C SER A 246 4.78 -11.13 -15.79
N LEU A 247 4.70 -10.60 -17.01
CA LEU A 247 3.46 -10.69 -17.80
C LEU A 247 3.25 -12.04 -18.50
N TYR A 248 4.33 -12.77 -18.80
CA TYR A 248 4.34 -13.90 -19.74
C TYR A 248 5.14 -15.11 -19.25
N TYR A 249 5.24 -15.30 -17.92
CA TYR A 249 5.99 -16.37 -17.26
C TYR A 249 5.76 -17.75 -17.90
N ASP A 250 4.49 -18.11 -18.16
CA ASP A 250 4.08 -19.39 -18.73
C ASP A 250 4.71 -19.69 -20.10
N LYS A 251 5.09 -18.66 -20.86
CA LYS A 251 5.74 -18.79 -22.17
C LYS A 251 7.27 -18.82 -22.11
N MET A 252 7.88 -18.60 -20.95
CA MET A 252 9.32 -18.34 -20.86
C MET A 252 10.22 -19.58 -20.89
N SER A 253 9.67 -20.78 -20.74
CA SER A 253 10.46 -22.03 -20.60
C SER A 253 11.51 -22.22 -21.70
N PHE A 254 11.12 -22.03 -22.96
CA PHE A 254 12.03 -22.19 -24.10
C PHE A 254 13.16 -21.15 -24.07
N TYR A 255 12.85 -19.88 -23.80
CA TYR A 255 13.83 -18.80 -23.81
C TYR A 255 14.75 -18.86 -22.59
N MET A 256 14.25 -19.35 -21.45
CA MET A 256 15.04 -19.55 -20.23
C MET A 256 16.22 -20.47 -20.49
N GLU A 257 15.97 -21.64 -21.10
CA GLU A 257 17.01 -22.62 -21.43
C GLU A 257 17.97 -22.12 -22.53
N GLN A 258 17.46 -21.40 -23.53
CA GLN A 258 18.24 -21.03 -24.70
C GLN A 258 19.10 -19.77 -24.51
N ALA A 259 18.63 -18.78 -23.74
CA ALA A 259 19.28 -17.47 -23.69
C ALA A 259 19.19 -16.78 -22.33
N LEU A 260 17.98 -16.65 -21.74
CA LEU A 260 17.75 -15.75 -20.61
C LEU A 260 18.63 -16.10 -19.42
N PHE A 261 18.75 -17.38 -19.09
CA PHE A 261 19.61 -17.84 -17.99
C PHE A 261 21.06 -17.36 -18.13
N GLY A 262 21.65 -17.54 -19.31
CA GLY A 262 23.03 -17.12 -19.56
C GLY A 262 23.19 -15.60 -19.55
N LEU A 263 22.24 -14.89 -20.16
CA LEU A 263 22.27 -13.42 -20.26
C LEU A 263 22.14 -12.76 -18.88
N THR A 264 21.22 -13.22 -18.04
CA THR A 264 20.95 -12.62 -16.73
C THR A 264 22.07 -12.93 -15.74
N VAL A 265 22.61 -14.16 -15.72
CA VAL A 265 23.78 -14.49 -14.87
C VAL A 265 25.03 -13.69 -15.26
N VAL A 266 25.24 -13.42 -16.55
CA VAL A 266 26.31 -12.52 -17.02
C VAL A 266 25.98 -11.07 -16.65
N GLY A 267 24.73 -10.64 -16.80
CA GLY A 267 24.24 -9.31 -16.42
C GLY A 267 24.47 -9.01 -14.94
N MET A 268 24.21 -9.95 -14.04
CA MET A 268 24.46 -9.81 -12.60
C MET A 268 25.95 -9.56 -12.27
N LYS A 269 26.87 -9.97 -13.15
CA LYS A 269 28.32 -9.78 -13.01
C LYS A 269 28.82 -8.56 -13.80
N HIS A 270 27.93 -7.77 -14.37
CA HIS A 270 28.29 -6.65 -15.23
C HIS A 270 29.01 -5.55 -14.42
N PRO A 271 30.06 -4.92 -14.96
CA PRO A 271 30.82 -3.89 -14.25
C PRO A 271 30.06 -2.56 -14.07
N ASP A 272 29.06 -2.28 -14.92
CA ASP A 272 28.13 -1.17 -14.70
C ASP A 272 26.97 -1.66 -13.84
N GLU A 273 26.86 -1.09 -12.63
CA GLU A 273 25.90 -1.51 -11.62
C GLU A 273 24.44 -1.37 -12.07
N ARG A 274 24.12 -0.43 -12.96
CA ARG A 274 22.75 -0.26 -13.47
C ARG A 274 22.28 -1.50 -14.23
N VAL A 275 23.19 -2.19 -14.91
CA VAL A 275 22.89 -3.44 -15.62
C VAL A 275 22.82 -4.59 -14.63
N ALA A 276 23.74 -4.65 -13.66
CA ALA A 276 23.72 -5.66 -12.62
C ALA A 276 22.43 -5.61 -11.79
N LEU A 277 21.97 -4.41 -11.42
CA LEU A 277 20.71 -4.18 -10.72
C LEU A 277 19.52 -4.76 -11.50
N GLN A 278 19.38 -4.44 -12.79
CA GLN A 278 18.28 -4.96 -13.59
C GLN A 278 18.34 -6.49 -13.81
N ALA A 279 19.54 -7.06 -13.87
CA ALA A 279 19.71 -8.50 -13.99
C ALA A 279 19.47 -9.26 -12.66
N VAL A 280 19.76 -8.64 -11.51
CA VAL A 280 19.35 -9.15 -10.19
C VAL A 280 17.83 -9.04 -10.06
N GLU A 281 17.25 -7.91 -10.47
CA GLU A 281 15.80 -7.68 -10.49
C GLU A 281 15.05 -8.74 -11.29
N PHE A 282 15.59 -9.17 -12.43
CA PHE A 282 15.03 -10.29 -13.20
C PHE A 282 14.80 -11.54 -12.33
N TRP A 283 15.76 -11.89 -11.49
CA TRP A 283 15.65 -13.06 -10.61
C TRP A 283 14.74 -12.79 -9.41
N SER A 284 14.69 -11.55 -8.90
CA SER A 284 13.67 -11.14 -7.93
C SER A 284 12.27 -11.35 -8.50
N THR A 285 12.00 -10.86 -9.72
CA THR A 285 10.72 -11.05 -10.42
C THR A 285 10.39 -12.52 -10.64
N VAL A 286 11.36 -13.35 -11.06
CA VAL A 286 11.14 -14.81 -11.18
C VAL A 286 10.73 -15.42 -9.84
N CYS A 287 11.34 -14.99 -8.73
CA CYS A 287 11.00 -15.49 -7.41
C CYS A 287 9.61 -15.04 -6.96
N GLU A 288 9.24 -13.77 -7.17
CA GLU A 288 7.91 -13.23 -6.86
C GLU A 288 6.81 -14.00 -7.60
N GLU A 289 6.95 -14.16 -8.92
CA GLU A 289 5.99 -14.94 -9.73
C GLU A 289 5.90 -16.39 -9.25
N GLU A 290 7.02 -17.02 -8.88
CA GLU A 290 7.02 -18.41 -8.37
C GLU A 290 6.46 -18.54 -6.95
N ILE A 291 6.54 -17.51 -6.12
CA ILE A 291 5.90 -17.44 -4.80
C ILE A 291 4.39 -17.34 -4.98
N ASP A 292 3.91 -16.43 -5.85
CA ASP A 292 2.49 -16.25 -6.13
C ASP A 292 1.87 -17.52 -6.72
N LEU A 293 2.55 -18.16 -7.69
CA LEU A 293 2.13 -19.45 -8.25
C LEU A 293 2.13 -20.57 -7.21
N ALA A 294 3.01 -20.54 -6.21
CA ALA A 294 3.00 -21.52 -5.12
C ALA A 294 1.80 -21.30 -4.18
N ILE A 295 1.42 -20.05 -3.92
CA ILE A 295 0.22 -19.69 -3.16
C ILE A 295 -1.03 -20.14 -3.93
N GLU A 296 -1.15 -19.80 -5.22
CA GLU A 296 -2.26 -20.24 -6.09
C GLU A 296 -2.39 -21.78 -6.11
N ALA A 297 -1.26 -22.48 -6.27
CA ALA A 297 -1.25 -23.94 -6.26
C ALA A 297 -1.70 -24.53 -4.91
N GLN A 298 -1.32 -23.90 -3.80
CA GLN A 298 -1.75 -24.31 -2.46
C GLN A 298 -3.24 -24.06 -2.25
N GLU A 299 -3.76 -22.92 -2.72
CA GLU A 299 -5.19 -22.60 -2.69
C GLU A 299 -6.00 -23.59 -3.53
N ALA A 300 -5.62 -23.80 -4.80
CA ALA A 300 -6.26 -24.75 -5.70
C ALA A 300 -6.26 -26.17 -5.11
N HIS A 301 -5.12 -26.62 -4.56
CA HIS A 301 -5.03 -27.90 -3.86
C HIS A 301 -5.97 -27.95 -2.66
N ASP A 302 -6.09 -26.87 -1.89
CA ASP A 302 -6.99 -26.82 -0.75
C ASP A 302 -8.47 -26.89 -1.16
N TYR A 303 -8.84 -26.33 -2.31
CA TYR A 303 -10.17 -26.47 -2.92
C TYR A 303 -10.39 -27.79 -3.67
N GLY A 304 -9.34 -28.59 -3.89
CA GLY A 304 -9.40 -29.86 -4.63
C GLY A 304 -9.46 -29.66 -6.15
N GLU A 305 -8.98 -28.52 -6.61
CA GLU A 305 -8.89 -28.09 -8.01
C GLU A 305 -7.43 -28.15 -8.49
N ALA A 306 -7.21 -27.98 -9.79
CA ALA A 306 -5.87 -27.81 -10.34
C ALA A 306 -5.59 -26.30 -10.49
N PRO A 307 -4.36 -25.81 -10.23
CA PRO A 307 -4.03 -24.42 -10.47
C PRO A 307 -4.20 -24.08 -11.96
N GLU A 308 -4.51 -22.82 -12.25
CA GLU A 308 -4.64 -22.35 -13.63
C GLU A 308 -3.27 -22.34 -14.30
N THR A 309 -2.25 -21.92 -13.55
CA THR A 309 -0.85 -21.88 -14.01
C THR A 309 0.07 -22.66 -13.08
N GLU A 310 0.85 -23.59 -13.64
CA GLU A 310 1.88 -24.30 -12.88
C GLU A 310 3.25 -23.59 -12.98
N SER A 311 3.89 -23.37 -11.84
CA SER A 311 5.28 -22.93 -11.74
C SER A 311 6.22 -23.85 -12.54
N LYS A 312 7.22 -23.23 -13.19
CA LYS A 312 8.29 -23.92 -13.93
C LYS A 312 9.55 -24.12 -13.09
N HIS A 313 9.58 -23.58 -11.88
CA HIS A 313 10.68 -23.70 -10.92
C HIS A 313 12.04 -23.23 -11.49
N PHE A 314 12.04 -22.17 -12.28
CA PHE A 314 13.24 -21.56 -12.84
C PHE A 314 14.22 -21.15 -11.74
N ALA A 315 13.75 -20.51 -10.67
CA ALA A 315 14.61 -20.11 -9.55
C ALA A 315 15.32 -21.30 -8.91
N LYS A 316 14.59 -22.41 -8.71
CA LYS A 316 15.17 -23.65 -8.15
C LYS A 316 16.22 -24.28 -9.05
N VAL A 317 16.01 -24.28 -10.36
CA VAL A 317 16.98 -24.80 -11.35
C VAL A 317 18.22 -23.92 -11.43
N ALA A 318 18.05 -22.61 -11.35
CA ALA A 318 19.10 -21.61 -11.47
C ALA A 318 19.99 -21.47 -10.22
N LEU A 319 19.50 -21.95 -9.07
CA LEU A 319 20.08 -21.82 -7.75
C LEU A 319 21.62 -22.00 -7.68
N PRO A 320 22.23 -23.05 -8.29
CA PRO A 320 23.67 -23.26 -8.22
C PRO A 320 24.53 -22.17 -8.86
N GLU A 321 23.99 -21.44 -9.85
CA GLU A 321 24.71 -20.40 -10.58
C GLU A 321 24.40 -19.00 -10.05
N ILE A 322 23.19 -18.75 -9.55
CA ILE A 322 22.77 -17.43 -9.05
C ILE A 322 23.24 -17.17 -7.62
N VAL A 323 23.16 -18.17 -6.71
CA VAL A 323 23.51 -17.99 -5.30
C VAL A 323 24.97 -17.53 -5.12
N PRO A 324 25.98 -18.12 -5.78
CA PRO A 324 27.35 -17.64 -5.65
C PRO A 324 27.55 -16.18 -6.10
N VAL A 325 26.72 -15.71 -7.04
CA VAL A 325 26.78 -14.33 -7.55
C VAL A 325 26.15 -13.39 -6.55
N LEU A 326 24.96 -13.72 -6.03
CA LEU A 326 24.30 -12.93 -4.98
C LEU A 326 25.20 -12.79 -3.75
N LEU A 327 25.80 -13.88 -3.28
CA LEU A 327 26.71 -13.86 -2.13
C LEU A 327 27.97 -13.02 -2.38
N MET A 328 28.47 -12.98 -3.63
CA MET A 328 29.57 -12.10 -4.01
C MET A 328 29.13 -10.63 -4.05
N LEU A 329 27.94 -10.34 -4.58
CA LEU A 329 27.38 -8.98 -4.61
C LEU A 329 27.07 -8.45 -3.20
N LEU A 330 26.70 -9.31 -2.26
CA LEU A 330 26.56 -8.93 -0.84
C LEU A 330 27.86 -8.34 -0.29
N THR A 331 29.04 -8.72 -0.77
CA THR A 331 30.34 -8.16 -0.32
C THR A 331 30.70 -6.80 -0.95
N LYS A 332 29.74 -6.15 -1.63
CA LYS A 332 29.90 -4.86 -2.29
C LYS A 332 29.24 -3.72 -1.51
N GLN A 333 29.20 -3.81 -0.19
CA GLN A 333 28.70 -2.75 0.66
C GLN A 333 29.58 -1.49 0.51
N GLU A 334 28.97 -0.31 0.57
CA GLU A 334 29.69 0.97 0.51
C GLU A 334 29.58 1.69 1.87
N GLU A 335 30.72 2.00 2.50
CA GLU A 335 30.80 2.63 3.83
C GLU A 335 30.12 4.02 3.91
N ALA A 336 29.90 4.68 2.77
CA ALA A 336 29.37 6.04 2.68
C ALA A 336 28.19 6.17 1.71
N ALA A 337 27.52 5.05 1.40
CA ALA A 337 26.29 5.10 0.60
C ALA A 337 25.23 5.95 1.32
N ASP A 338 24.50 6.75 0.54
CA ASP A 338 23.35 7.47 1.06
C ASP A 338 22.26 6.47 1.48
N GLU A 339 21.44 6.84 2.45
CA GLU A 339 20.41 5.97 3.04
C GLU A 339 19.30 5.66 2.04
N ASP A 340 19.04 6.60 1.13
CA ASP A 340 18.07 6.50 0.05
C ASP A 340 18.65 5.81 -1.21
N GLU A 341 19.91 5.36 -1.18
CA GLU A 341 20.59 4.78 -2.34
C GLU A 341 20.33 3.28 -2.48
N TRP A 342 19.61 2.89 -3.53
CA TRP A 342 19.43 1.49 -3.91
C TRP A 342 20.62 0.97 -4.71
N ASN A 343 21.44 0.10 -4.09
CA ASN A 343 22.67 -0.44 -4.68
C ASN A 343 22.65 -1.98 -4.84
N VAL A 344 23.70 -2.53 -5.48
CA VAL A 344 23.79 -3.95 -5.82
C VAL A 344 23.82 -4.89 -4.60
N SER A 345 24.37 -4.44 -3.47
CA SER A 345 24.42 -5.26 -2.25
C SER A 345 23.03 -5.40 -1.63
N MET A 346 22.26 -4.31 -1.57
CA MET A 346 20.87 -4.31 -1.11
C MET A 346 19.98 -5.16 -2.03
N ALA A 347 20.10 -4.96 -3.35
CA ALA A 347 19.37 -5.76 -4.34
C ALA A 347 19.68 -7.26 -4.21
N ALA A 348 20.94 -7.62 -3.96
CA ALA A 348 21.34 -9.01 -3.76
C ALA A 348 20.74 -9.62 -2.48
N GLY A 349 20.66 -8.86 -1.38
CA GLY A 349 20.03 -9.31 -0.12
C GLY A 349 18.52 -9.52 -0.25
N THR A 350 17.83 -8.61 -0.95
CA THR A 350 16.40 -8.75 -1.27
C THR A 350 16.17 -9.95 -2.19
N CYS A 351 16.94 -10.07 -3.28
CA CYS A 351 16.84 -11.20 -4.21
C CYS A 351 17.13 -12.53 -3.50
N LEU A 352 18.11 -12.60 -2.59
CA LEU A 352 18.38 -13.81 -1.81
C LEU A 352 17.22 -14.18 -0.88
N SER A 353 16.54 -13.19 -0.30
CA SER A 353 15.36 -13.42 0.56
C SER A 353 14.17 -13.94 -0.25
N LEU A 354 13.89 -13.33 -1.42
CA LEU A 354 12.87 -13.82 -2.34
C LEU A 354 13.20 -15.21 -2.86
N LEU A 355 14.47 -15.49 -3.16
CA LEU A 355 14.93 -16.81 -3.57
C LEU A 355 14.70 -17.84 -2.47
N ALA A 356 14.94 -17.50 -1.20
CA ALA A 356 14.67 -18.37 -0.06
C ALA A 356 13.16 -18.69 0.08
N ALA A 357 12.29 -17.70 -0.10
CA ALA A 357 10.84 -17.89 -0.12
C ALA A 357 10.38 -18.78 -1.29
N ALA A 358 10.90 -18.56 -2.50
CA ALA A 358 10.51 -19.31 -3.71
C ALA A 358 10.97 -20.77 -3.70
N VAL A 359 12.21 -21.04 -3.25
CA VAL A 359 12.82 -22.39 -3.33
C VAL A 359 12.87 -23.16 -2.02
N GLN A 360 12.51 -22.50 -0.91
CA GLN A 360 12.43 -23.05 0.44
C GLN A 360 13.74 -23.76 0.84
N ASP A 361 13.67 -24.96 1.41
CA ASP A 361 14.81 -25.74 1.93
C ASP A 361 16.01 -25.88 0.97
N ALA A 362 15.77 -25.77 -0.35
CA ALA A 362 16.83 -25.92 -1.35
C ALA A 362 17.91 -24.82 -1.26
N VAL A 363 17.60 -23.65 -0.70
CA VAL A 363 18.55 -22.54 -0.56
C VAL A 363 19.60 -22.80 0.52
N VAL A 364 19.21 -23.51 1.60
CA VAL A 364 20.02 -23.71 2.80
C VAL A 364 21.40 -24.32 2.49
N PRO A 365 21.51 -25.48 1.80
CA PRO A 365 22.82 -26.08 1.53
C PRO A 365 23.70 -25.25 0.59
N ALA A 366 23.14 -24.30 -0.17
CA ALA A 366 23.91 -23.44 -1.07
C ALA A 366 24.53 -22.23 -0.34
N VAL A 367 23.87 -21.73 0.70
CA VAL A 367 24.30 -20.51 1.41
C VAL A 367 25.18 -20.82 2.63
N ILE A 368 24.91 -21.91 3.35
CA ILE A 368 25.64 -22.26 4.59
C ILE A 368 27.17 -22.33 4.43
N PRO A 369 27.75 -22.90 3.36
CA PRO A 369 29.21 -22.93 3.19
C PRO A 369 29.85 -21.53 3.15
N PHE A 370 29.15 -20.54 2.59
CA PHE A 370 29.63 -19.15 2.56
C PHE A 370 29.62 -18.54 3.96
N ILE A 371 28.52 -18.74 4.71
CA ILE A 371 28.39 -18.23 6.08
C ILE A 371 29.50 -18.80 6.97
N GLU A 372 29.71 -20.12 6.96
CA GLU A 372 30.75 -20.77 7.77
C GLU A 372 32.17 -20.28 7.43
N ALA A 373 32.43 -19.97 6.16
CA ALA A 373 33.71 -19.47 5.70
C ALA A 373 34.00 -18.01 6.12
N HIS A 374 32.95 -17.18 6.21
CA HIS A 374 33.11 -15.72 6.27
C HIS A 374 32.64 -15.06 7.58
N ILE A 375 31.84 -15.73 8.41
CA ILE A 375 31.28 -15.17 9.66
C ILE A 375 32.33 -14.71 10.68
N LYS A 376 33.56 -15.24 10.59
CA LYS A 376 34.72 -14.84 11.43
C LYS A 376 35.85 -14.17 10.64
N SER A 377 35.56 -13.66 9.44
CA SER A 377 36.54 -12.99 8.61
C SER A 377 37.12 -11.75 9.30
N THR A 378 38.37 -11.40 9.02
CA THR A 378 38.94 -10.12 9.47
C THR A 378 38.36 -8.94 8.71
N ASP A 379 37.92 -9.17 7.47
CA ASP A 379 37.26 -8.17 6.63
C ASP A 379 35.77 -8.07 7.01
N TRP A 380 35.33 -6.85 7.31
CA TRP A 380 33.98 -6.60 7.79
C TRP A 380 32.93 -6.81 6.69
N HIS A 381 33.24 -6.54 5.42
CA HIS A 381 32.34 -6.79 4.28
C HIS A 381 31.93 -8.26 4.21
N HIS A 382 32.88 -9.16 4.49
CA HIS A 382 32.62 -10.60 4.51
C HIS A 382 31.86 -11.04 5.76
N ARG A 383 32.12 -10.43 6.93
CA ARG A 383 31.36 -10.73 8.15
C ARG A 383 29.91 -10.28 8.02
N GLU A 384 29.70 -9.04 7.59
CA GLU A 384 28.38 -8.46 7.36
C GLU A 384 27.62 -9.31 6.32
N ALA A 385 28.22 -9.58 5.15
CA ALA A 385 27.58 -10.38 4.10
C ALA A 385 27.19 -11.79 4.57
N ALA A 386 27.98 -12.41 5.45
CA ALA A 386 27.65 -13.70 6.04
C ALA A 386 26.44 -13.62 6.99
N VAL A 387 26.33 -12.55 7.78
CA VAL A 387 25.17 -12.32 8.64
C VAL A 387 23.94 -11.98 7.80
N MET A 388 24.07 -11.10 6.81
CA MET A 388 23.01 -10.73 5.87
C MET A 388 22.46 -11.97 5.18
N ALA A 389 23.35 -12.80 4.58
CA ALA A 389 22.94 -14.04 3.93
C ALA A 389 22.24 -15.01 4.89
N PHE A 390 22.67 -15.10 6.15
CA PHE A 390 22.01 -15.92 7.16
C PHE A 390 20.61 -15.38 7.50
N GLY A 391 20.47 -14.08 7.72
CA GLY A 391 19.20 -13.42 7.99
C GLY A 391 18.23 -13.52 6.82
N SER A 392 18.70 -13.35 5.57
CA SER A 392 17.90 -13.44 4.35
C SER A 392 17.20 -14.79 4.16
N ILE A 393 17.81 -15.89 4.60
CA ILE A 393 17.26 -17.25 4.41
C ILE A 393 16.41 -17.75 5.59
N LEU A 394 16.12 -16.92 6.59
CA LEU A 394 15.31 -17.31 7.76
C LEU A 394 13.81 -17.43 7.43
N GLU A 395 13.38 -16.90 6.30
CA GLU A 395 12.02 -16.95 5.80
C GLU A 395 11.98 -17.73 4.48
N GLY A 396 10.98 -18.61 4.33
CA GLY A 396 10.86 -19.52 3.20
C GLY A 396 11.10 -20.98 3.56
N PRO A 397 12.31 -21.40 3.98
CA PRO A 397 12.57 -22.79 4.40
C PRO A 397 11.72 -23.23 5.60
N ASP A 398 11.54 -24.54 5.73
CA ASP A 398 10.77 -25.11 6.84
C ASP A 398 11.45 -24.78 8.19
N PRO A 399 10.71 -24.26 9.19
CA PRO A 399 11.25 -23.95 10.51
C PRO A 399 11.99 -25.13 11.17
N ILE A 400 11.63 -26.38 10.88
CA ILE A 400 12.30 -27.59 11.37
C ILE A 400 13.74 -27.67 10.85
N VAL A 401 13.98 -27.25 9.61
CA VAL A 401 15.31 -27.23 8.98
C VAL A 401 16.16 -26.09 9.54
N LEU A 402 15.56 -24.92 9.78
CA LEU A 402 16.25 -23.73 10.26
C LEU A 402 16.58 -23.77 11.76
N THR A 403 15.69 -24.32 12.58
CA THR A 403 15.82 -24.39 14.05
C THR A 403 17.20 -24.86 14.55
N PRO A 404 17.78 -25.99 14.07
CA PRO A 404 19.10 -26.42 14.53
C PRO A 404 20.22 -25.46 14.14
N LEU A 405 20.15 -24.86 12.95
CA LEU A 405 21.15 -23.90 12.45
C LEU A 405 21.14 -22.62 13.29
N VAL A 406 19.96 -22.07 13.54
CA VAL A 406 19.79 -20.89 14.40
C VAL A 406 20.20 -21.17 15.82
N THR A 407 19.84 -22.32 16.38
CA THR A 407 20.26 -22.70 17.75
C THR A 407 21.79 -22.73 17.90
N GLN A 408 22.50 -23.16 16.85
CA GLN A 408 23.97 -23.18 16.83
C GLN A 408 24.58 -21.78 16.63
N ALA A 409 23.98 -20.94 15.79
CA ALA A 409 24.48 -19.61 15.45
C ALA A 409 24.16 -18.55 16.52
N LEU A 410 23.06 -18.71 17.26
CA LEU A 410 22.53 -17.68 18.18
C LEU A 410 23.57 -17.14 19.19
N PRO A 411 24.39 -17.96 19.88
CA PRO A 411 25.40 -17.43 20.79
C PRO A 411 26.45 -16.55 20.10
N LEU A 412 26.82 -16.89 18.85
CA LEU A 412 27.77 -16.10 18.06
C LEU A 412 27.14 -14.78 17.62
N LEU A 413 25.89 -14.81 17.16
CA LEU A 413 25.17 -13.59 16.76
C LEU A 413 25.01 -12.61 17.95
N ILE A 414 24.70 -13.12 19.14
CA ILE A 414 24.65 -12.29 20.36
C ILE A 414 26.02 -11.66 20.66
N ASP A 415 27.13 -12.38 20.48
CA ASP A 415 28.48 -11.85 20.67
C ASP A 415 28.83 -10.77 19.63
N MET A 416 28.41 -10.97 18.38
CA MET A 416 28.62 -10.04 17.26
C MET A 416 27.87 -8.70 17.39
N MET A 417 26.91 -8.57 18.32
CA MET A 417 26.36 -7.25 18.71
C MET A 417 27.43 -6.30 19.25
N THR A 418 28.60 -6.82 19.62
CA THR A 418 29.76 -6.03 20.07
C THR A 418 30.87 -5.93 19.02
N ASP A 419 30.58 -6.23 17.74
CA ASP A 419 31.55 -6.08 16.64
C ASP A 419 32.07 -4.63 16.54
N ALA A 420 33.30 -4.49 16.06
CA ALA A 420 33.95 -3.20 15.90
C ALA A 420 33.32 -2.35 14.77
N HIS A 421 32.68 -2.99 13.79
CA HIS A 421 32.07 -2.29 12.65
C HIS A 421 30.57 -2.04 12.87
N ALA A 422 30.11 -0.84 12.54
CA ALA A 422 28.71 -0.46 12.70
C ALA A 422 27.77 -1.30 11.83
N ASP A 423 28.08 -1.48 10.54
CA ASP A 423 27.23 -2.25 9.62
C ASP A 423 27.09 -3.72 10.03
N VAL A 424 28.13 -4.32 10.60
CA VAL A 424 28.03 -5.68 11.13
C VAL A 424 27.04 -5.72 12.29
N LYS A 425 27.13 -4.78 13.24
CA LYS A 425 26.19 -4.69 14.37
C LYS A 425 24.76 -4.43 13.91
N ASP A 426 24.59 -3.58 12.90
CA ASP A 426 23.29 -3.24 12.31
C ASP A 426 22.61 -4.49 11.73
N THR A 427 23.30 -5.20 10.85
CA THR A 427 22.80 -6.44 10.23
C THR A 427 22.62 -7.56 11.25
N VAL A 428 23.44 -7.63 12.30
CA VAL A 428 23.24 -8.58 13.41
C VAL A 428 21.98 -8.25 14.20
N ALA A 429 21.72 -6.97 14.51
CA ALA A 429 20.51 -6.54 15.21
C ALA A 429 19.25 -6.88 14.40
N TRP A 430 19.27 -6.60 13.09
CA TRP A 430 18.20 -7.00 12.16
C TRP A 430 18.03 -8.54 12.11
N THR A 431 19.12 -9.30 12.01
CA THR A 431 19.06 -10.76 11.96
C THR A 431 18.50 -11.36 13.26
N LEU A 432 18.89 -10.82 14.42
CA LEU A 432 18.33 -11.21 15.71
C LEU A 432 16.83 -10.87 15.80
N GLY A 433 16.41 -9.73 15.25
CA GLY A 433 15.00 -9.38 15.16
C GLY A 433 14.19 -10.34 14.30
N ARG A 434 14.72 -10.80 13.16
CA ARG A 434 14.10 -11.86 12.33
C ARG A 434 14.03 -13.19 13.06
N ILE A 435 15.04 -13.55 13.85
CA ILE A 435 15.01 -14.76 14.68
C ILE A 435 13.90 -14.65 15.74
N CYS A 436 13.77 -13.49 16.38
CA CYS A 436 12.69 -13.24 17.35
C CYS A 436 11.31 -13.39 16.69
N GLU A 437 11.12 -12.87 15.48
CA GLU A 437 9.86 -12.91 14.73
C GLU A 437 9.50 -14.33 14.25
N LEU A 438 10.42 -15.01 13.57
CA LEU A 438 10.12 -16.22 12.79
C LEU A 438 10.43 -17.51 13.54
N LEU A 439 11.38 -17.49 14.48
CA LEU A 439 11.97 -18.69 15.08
C LEU A 439 12.10 -18.60 16.60
N ILE A 440 11.12 -17.97 17.26
CA ILE A 440 11.10 -17.75 18.71
C ILE A 440 11.36 -19.03 19.53
N GLN A 441 10.94 -20.20 19.04
CA GLN A 441 11.18 -21.50 19.68
C GLN A 441 12.67 -21.84 19.89
N THR A 442 13.57 -21.21 19.14
CA THR A 442 15.02 -21.36 19.30
C THR A 442 15.55 -20.60 20.53
N ILE A 443 14.85 -19.54 20.95
CA ILE A 443 15.21 -18.69 22.10
C ILE A 443 14.64 -19.32 23.38
N LYS A 444 15.44 -20.18 24.00
CA LYS A 444 15.11 -20.78 25.30
C LYS A 444 15.20 -19.73 26.42
N PRO A 445 14.12 -19.48 27.19
CA PRO A 445 14.12 -18.49 28.27
C PRO A 445 15.27 -18.65 29.27
N ASP A 446 15.56 -19.89 29.67
CA ASP A 446 16.58 -20.18 30.70
C ASP A 446 18.02 -20.14 30.19
N VAL A 447 18.24 -20.06 28.86
CA VAL A 447 19.58 -20.20 28.26
C VAL A 447 19.99 -18.94 27.50
N HIS A 448 19.10 -18.44 26.64
CA HIS A 448 19.45 -17.43 25.64
C HIS A 448 18.85 -16.07 25.94
N LEU A 449 17.65 -16.02 26.54
CA LEU A 449 16.87 -14.79 26.67
C LEU A 449 17.61 -13.69 27.46
N HIS A 450 18.25 -14.03 28.57
CA HIS A 450 19.01 -13.04 29.36
C HIS A 450 20.12 -12.38 28.55
N ALA A 451 20.92 -13.18 27.83
CA ALA A 451 22.04 -12.68 27.05
C ALA A 451 21.56 -11.85 25.85
N LEU A 452 20.51 -12.31 25.17
CA LEU A 452 19.89 -11.61 24.05
C LEU A 452 19.35 -10.24 24.47
N VAL A 453 18.48 -10.20 25.49
CA VAL A 453 17.90 -8.94 25.98
C VAL A 453 19.00 -7.99 26.47
N SER A 454 20.01 -8.50 27.16
CA SER A 454 21.12 -7.67 27.64
C SER A 454 21.94 -7.06 26.50
N ALA A 455 22.19 -7.82 25.43
CA ALA A 455 22.89 -7.34 24.25
C ALA A 455 22.07 -6.24 23.52
N LEU A 456 20.79 -6.50 23.26
CA LEU A 456 19.90 -5.53 22.62
C LEU A 456 19.77 -4.24 23.44
N VAL A 457 19.52 -4.35 24.76
CA VAL A 457 19.41 -3.18 25.65
C VAL A 457 20.71 -2.40 25.76
N SER A 458 21.86 -3.06 25.71
CA SER A 458 23.16 -2.37 25.70
C SER A 458 23.39 -1.61 24.40
N ALA A 459 22.99 -2.19 23.26
CA ALA A 459 23.09 -1.58 21.94
C ALA A 459 22.10 -0.42 21.71
N LEU A 460 21.06 -0.27 22.54
CA LEU A 460 20.23 0.94 22.54
C LEU A 460 20.99 2.23 22.90
N ALA A 461 22.19 2.11 23.48
CA ALA A 461 23.07 3.25 23.78
C ALA A 461 24.15 3.47 22.71
N ASP A 462 24.07 2.80 21.55
CA ASP A 462 24.99 3.01 20.43
C ASP A 462 24.78 4.39 19.79
N ASP A 463 25.86 4.94 19.21
CA ASP A 463 25.83 6.24 18.54
C ASP A 463 25.18 6.15 17.14
N HIS A 464 25.02 4.95 16.57
CA HIS A 464 24.45 4.75 15.23
C HIS A 464 22.93 4.52 15.31
N PRO A 465 22.10 5.39 14.72
CA PRO A 465 20.65 5.30 14.91
C PRO A 465 20.01 4.07 14.25
N ARG A 466 20.58 3.51 13.18
CA ARG A 466 20.10 2.25 12.56
C ARG A 466 20.15 1.06 13.51
N ILE A 467 21.26 0.92 14.22
CA ILE A 467 21.45 -0.14 15.23
C ILE A 467 20.39 -0.01 16.31
N VAL A 468 20.12 1.21 16.79
CA VAL A 468 19.10 1.47 17.80
C VAL A 468 17.71 1.11 17.29
N ALA A 469 17.35 1.51 16.06
CA ALA A 469 16.07 1.18 15.43
C ALA A 469 15.88 -0.35 15.29
N ASN A 470 16.89 -1.07 14.78
CA ASN A 470 16.85 -2.54 14.66
C ASN A 470 16.81 -3.23 16.03
N CYS A 471 17.46 -2.68 17.06
CA CYS A 471 17.33 -3.20 18.43
C CYS A 471 15.92 -2.99 19.00
N CYS A 472 15.30 -1.84 18.77
CA CYS A 472 13.91 -1.58 19.14
C CYS A 472 12.97 -2.57 18.45
N TRP A 473 13.13 -2.80 17.15
CA TRP A 473 12.35 -3.77 16.38
C TRP A 473 12.55 -5.21 16.88
N ALA A 474 13.79 -5.63 17.17
CA ALA A 474 14.04 -6.96 17.74
C ALA A 474 13.40 -7.14 19.12
N LEU A 475 13.39 -6.10 19.95
CA LEU A 475 12.72 -6.09 21.24
C LEU A 475 11.19 -6.14 21.09
N MET A 476 10.62 -5.46 20.08
CA MET A 476 9.19 -5.55 19.72
C MET A 476 8.80 -6.98 19.39
N ASN A 477 9.48 -7.61 18.43
CA ASN A 477 9.17 -8.99 18.02
C ASN A 477 9.27 -9.97 19.19
N LEU A 478 10.26 -9.79 20.05
CA LEU A 478 10.40 -10.60 21.27
C LEU A 478 9.19 -10.41 22.20
N ALA A 479 8.71 -9.18 22.36
CA ALA A 479 7.52 -8.88 23.16
C ALA A 479 6.25 -9.41 22.52
N GLU A 480 6.07 -9.34 21.19
CA GLU A 480 4.92 -9.89 20.47
C GLU A 480 4.82 -11.41 20.63
N GLN A 481 5.94 -12.11 20.54
CA GLN A 481 5.97 -13.57 20.59
C GLN A 481 5.88 -14.15 22.01
N LEU A 482 6.41 -13.44 23.02
CA LEU A 482 6.45 -13.91 24.42
C LEU A 482 5.49 -13.17 25.36
N GLY A 483 4.81 -12.13 24.87
CA GLY A 483 3.87 -11.31 25.62
C GLY A 483 2.46 -11.90 25.70
N VAL A 484 1.60 -11.25 26.49
CA VAL A 484 0.21 -11.66 26.74
C VAL A 484 -0.73 -10.71 26.02
N PHE A 485 -1.05 -11.02 24.76
CA PHE A 485 -1.98 -10.24 23.93
C PHE A 485 -3.39 -10.84 23.89
N ASP A 486 -3.49 -12.16 24.08
CA ASP A 486 -4.73 -12.91 23.94
C ASP A 486 -4.89 -13.86 25.15
N ALA A 487 -5.45 -13.33 26.24
CA ALA A 487 -6.15 -14.22 27.16
C ALA A 487 -7.42 -14.62 26.41
N GLY A 488 -7.41 -15.73 25.66
CA GLY A 488 -8.63 -16.26 25.06
C GLY A 488 -9.69 -16.59 26.12
N ASP A 489 -10.53 -17.61 25.93
CA ASP A 489 -11.41 -18.10 27.01
C ASP A 489 -10.65 -18.68 28.24
N ALA A 490 -9.35 -18.40 28.38
CA ALA A 490 -8.56 -18.67 29.56
C ALA A 490 -9.15 -17.92 30.77
N PRO A 491 -9.63 -18.63 31.80
CA PRO A 491 -10.46 -18.04 32.85
C PRO A 491 -9.73 -17.06 33.78
N ASP A 492 -8.39 -17.01 33.73
CA ASP A 492 -7.58 -16.17 34.61
C ASP A 492 -6.44 -15.45 33.86
N PRO A 493 -6.26 -14.13 34.08
CA PRO A 493 -5.16 -13.38 33.49
C PRO A 493 -3.80 -13.87 33.99
N MET A 494 -2.81 -13.94 33.09
CA MET A 494 -1.49 -14.50 33.36
C MET A 494 -0.73 -13.66 34.40
N GLN A 495 -0.38 -14.28 35.54
CA GLN A 495 0.30 -13.57 36.65
C GLN A 495 1.70 -13.08 36.29
N THR A 496 2.49 -13.88 35.57
CA THR A 496 3.89 -13.62 35.24
C THR A 496 4.24 -14.28 33.91
N GLY A 497 5.27 -13.79 33.22
CA GLY A 497 5.74 -14.34 31.95
C GLY A 497 7.26 -14.29 31.80
N PRO A 498 7.82 -14.90 30.73
CA PRO A 498 9.26 -14.95 30.49
C PRO A 498 9.93 -13.58 30.45
N LEU A 499 9.20 -12.54 30.02
CA LEU A 499 9.67 -11.17 29.93
C LEU A 499 9.51 -10.35 31.22
N SER A 500 8.71 -10.80 32.19
CA SER A 500 8.45 -10.07 33.46
C SER A 500 9.73 -9.56 34.15
N PRO A 501 10.82 -10.35 34.27
CA PRO A 501 12.04 -9.89 34.94
C PRO A 501 12.77 -8.75 34.20
N TYR A 502 12.46 -8.55 32.91
CA TYR A 502 13.14 -7.61 32.03
C TYR A 502 12.30 -6.36 31.74
N THR A 503 10.98 -6.42 31.86
CA THR A 503 10.04 -5.36 31.47
C THR A 503 10.44 -3.99 32.01
N GLU A 504 10.72 -3.86 33.32
CA GLU A 504 11.11 -2.58 33.92
C GLU A 504 12.42 -2.03 33.35
N GLY A 505 13.43 -2.89 33.19
CA GLY A 505 14.73 -2.51 32.66
C GLY A 505 14.69 -2.11 31.19
N VAL A 506 13.96 -2.87 30.37
CA VAL A 506 13.77 -2.62 28.94
C VAL A 506 12.99 -1.34 28.70
N VAL A 507 11.81 -1.19 29.33
CA VAL A 507 10.99 0.03 29.20
C VAL A 507 11.78 1.25 29.70
N GLY A 508 12.51 1.13 30.80
CA GLY A 508 13.37 2.20 31.29
C GLY A 508 14.50 2.57 30.32
N ALA A 509 15.06 1.61 29.58
CA ALA A 509 16.08 1.87 28.56
C ALA A 509 15.49 2.56 27.33
N LEU A 510 14.36 2.07 26.81
CA LEU A 510 13.65 2.70 25.70
C LEU A 510 13.20 4.13 26.04
N LEU A 511 12.73 4.37 27.29
CA LEU A 511 12.39 5.72 27.75
C LEU A 511 13.61 6.67 27.77
N ARG A 512 14.84 6.17 27.95
CA ARG A 512 16.06 6.99 27.82
C ARG A 512 16.41 7.28 26.37
N VAL A 513 16.28 6.29 25.48
CA VAL A 513 16.46 6.48 24.03
C VAL A 513 15.56 7.60 23.51
N THR A 514 14.30 7.60 23.98
CA THR A 514 13.32 8.61 23.55
C THR A 514 13.57 10.03 24.06
N GLU A 515 14.56 10.25 24.95
CA GLU A 515 14.99 11.59 25.37
C GLU A 515 15.98 12.24 24.39
N SER A 516 16.41 11.51 23.34
CA SER A 516 17.28 12.04 22.31
C SER A 516 16.63 13.21 21.55
N GLY A 517 17.46 14.20 21.20
CA GLY A 517 17.05 15.36 20.41
C GLY A 517 16.96 15.09 18.89
N SER A 518 17.47 13.94 18.43
CA SER A 518 17.39 13.48 17.03
C SER A 518 16.34 12.36 16.89
N ASN A 519 15.87 12.15 15.66
CA ASN A 519 15.08 10.97 15.27
C ASN A 519 15.50 10.48 13.86
N GLU A 520 16.79 10.54 13.54
CA GLU A 520 17.34 9.89 12.35
C GLU A 520 16.91 8.41 12.30
N HIS A 521 16.62 7.84 11.14
CA HIS A 521 16.13 6.45 11.03
C HIS A 521 14.90 6.07 11.86
N ASN A 522 14.11 7.04 12.33
CA ASN A 522 12.92 6.80 13.15
C ASN A 522 13.20 6.00 14.45
N PHE A 523 14.44 5.97 14.98
CA PHE A 523 14.76 5.14 16.15
C PHE A 523 13.93 5.51 17.39
N ARG A 524 13.52 6.78 17.53
CA ARG A 524 12.69 7.24 18.64
C ARG A 524 11.26 6.75 18.48
N THR A 525 10.72 6.79 17.26
CA THR A 525 9.42 6.21 16.94
C THR A 525 9.43 4.70 17.21
N ALA A 526 10.46 3.99 16.72
CA ALA A 526 10.64 2.57 16.99
C ALA A 526 10.75 2.27 18.50
N ALA A 527 11.42 3.14 19.28
CA ALA A 527 11.50 2.98 20.73
C ALA A 527 10.13 3.16 21.41
N TYR A 528 9.29 4.08 20.94
CA TYR A 528 7.93 4.25 21.45
C TYR A 528 7.02 3.08 21.07
N GLU A 529 7.14 2.56 19.85
CA GLU A 529 6.43 1.36 19.42
C GLU A 529 6.83 0.15 20.27
N ALA A 530 8.13 -0.03 20.54
CA ALA A 530 8.62 -1.05 21.47
C ALA A 530 8.02 -0.91 22.88
N ILE A 531 7.95 0.31 23.42
CA ILE A 531 7.29 0.56 24.71
C ILE A 531 5.81 0.15 24.63
N SER A 532 5.09 0.54 23.59
CA SER A 532 3.67 0.21 23.38
C SER A 532 3.44 -1.30 23.31
N THR A 533 4.30 -2.04 22.63
CA THR A 533 4.22 -3.51 22.50
C THR A 533 4.46 -4.20 23.84
N TYR A 534 5.51 -3.82 24.58
CA TYR A 534 5.77 -4.36 25.92
C TYR A 534 4.62 -4.09 26.89
N ILE A 535 4.02 -2.90 26.84
CA ILE A 535 2.87 -2.54 27.67
C ILE A 535 1.65 -3.40 27.33
N SER A 536 1.35 -3.53 26.05
CA SER A 536 0.19 -4.31 25.57
C SER A 536 0.31 -5.77 25.99
N GLY A 537 1.50 -6.35 25.87
CA GLY A 537 1.82 -7.73 26.27
C GLY A 537 2.10 -7.94 27.76
N ALA A 538 2.04 -6.91 28.63
CA ALA A 538 2.52 -7.01 30.01
C ALA A 538 1.70 -7.98 30.90
N PRO A 539 2.31 -8.90 31.65
CA PRO A 539 1.58 -9.70 32.66
C PRO A 539 1.20 -8.88 33.91
N ILE A 540 0.37 -9.45 34.80
CA ILE A 540 -0.18 -8.74 35.97
C ILE A 540 0.92 -8.19 36.90
N ASP A 541 2.00 -8.95 37.11
CA ASP A 541 3.13 -8.53 37.94
C ASP A 541 3.87 -7.28 37.39
N SER A 542 3.69 -6.98 36.11
CA SER A 542 4.30 -5.85 35.40
C SER A 542 3.39 -4.61 35.32
N ILE A 543 2.16 -4.68 35.84
CA ILE A 543 1.21 -3.55 35.86
C ILE A 543 1.77 -2.29 36.56
N PRO A 544 2.56 -2.37 37.65
CA PRO A 544 3.20 -1.19 38.22
C PRO A 544 4.10 -0.45 37.21
N VAL A 545 4.79 -1.18 36.33
CA VAL A 545 5.61 -0.60 35.25
C VAL A 545 4.72 0.13 34.25
N VAL A 546 3.59 -0.48 33.86
CA VAL A 546 2.59 0.14 32.96
C VAL A 546 2.07 1.45 33.54
N GLN A 547 1.72 1.47 34.83
CA GLN A 547 1.23 2.67 35.53
C GLN A 547 2.29 3.78 35.62
N ASN A 548 3.54 3.44 35.95
CA ASN A 548 4.63 4.41 35.99
C ASN A 548 4.95 4.98 34.59
N THR A 549 4.81 4.14 33.55
CA THR A 549 5.07 4.55 32.18
C THR A 549 4.06 5.60 31.72
N VAL A 550 2.75 5.40 31.93
CA VAL A 550 1.75 6.41 31.55
C VAL A 550 1.94 7.72 32.31
N LEU A 551 2.30 7.69 33.59
CA LEU A 551 2.60 8.91 34.34
C LEU A 551 3.75 9.69 33.70
N THR A 552 4.83 8.99 33.33
CA THR A 552 5.99 9.59 32.65
C THR A 552 5.59 10.20 31.30
N ILE A 553 4.80 9.49 30.50
CA ILE A 553 4.34 9.98 29.19
C ILE A 553 3.42 11.19 29.34
N LEU A 554 2.49 11.19 30.29
CA LEU A 554 1.61 12.34 30.54
C LEU A 554 2.37 13.57 31.05
N ASP A 555 3.42 13.38 31.87
CA ASP A 555 4.31 14.46 32.30
C ASP A 555 5.07 15.06 31.10
N ARG A 556 5.61 14.21 30.20
CA ARG A 556 6.31 14.64 28.98
C ARG A 556 5.37 15.36 28.01
N MET A 557 4.17 14.81 27.79
CA MET A 557 3.13 15.41 26.96
C MET A 557 2.74 16.81 27.47
N GLN A 558 2.52 16.95 28.77
CA GLN A 558 2.21 18.22 29.41
C GLN A 558 3.34 19.24 29.26
N HIS A 559 4.59 18.82 29.42
CA HIS A 559 5.75 19.70 29.21
C HIS A 559 5.82 20.19 27.76
N LEU A 560 5.67 19.28 26.80
CA LEU A 560 5.76 19.57 25.37
C LEU A 560 4.61 20.48 24.90
N LEU A 561 3.40 20.34 25.46
CA LEU A 561 2.29 21.26 25.24
C LEU A 561 2.60 22.66 25.79
N GLY A 562 3.24 22.76 26.95
CA GLY A 562 3.65 24.04 27.55
C GLY A 562 4.67 24.84 26.71
N MET A 563 5.41 24.15 25.83
CA MET A 563 6.43 24.76 24.97
C MET A 563 5.94 25.11 23.57
N GLN A 564 4.67 24.84 23.23
CA GLN A 564 4.13 25.01 21.88
C GLN A 564 4.35 26.40 21.29
N ASN A 565 4.23 27.46 22.10
CA ASN A 565 4.41 28.85 21.65
C ASN A 565 5.88 29.21 21.33
N GLN A 566 6.83 28.31 21.61
CA GLN A 566 8.26 28.52 21.38
C GLN A 566 8.75 27.85 20.07
N ILE A 567 7.87 27.15 19.35
CA ILE A 567 8.19 26.47 18.08
C ILE A 567 8.26 27.51 16.96
N LEU A 568 9.44 27.73 16.39
CA LEU A 568 9.70 28.79 15.40
C LEU A 568 10.01 28.27 13.99
N GLY A 569 10.15 26.95 13.81
CA GLY A 569 10.45 26.31 12.52
C GLY A 569 9.48 25.18 12.12
N VAL A 570 9.50 24.80 10.84
CA VAL A 570 8.72 23.66 10.31
C VAL A 570 9.29 22.33 10.84
N ASP A 571 10.62 22.21 10.93
CA ASP A 571 11.28 21.00 11.44
C ASP A 571 10.98 20.79 12.93
N ASP A 572 11.08 21.85 13.74
CA ASP A 572 10.67 21.82 15.15
C ASP A 572 9.19 21.43 15.31
N ARG A 573 8.33 21.91 14.40
CA ARG A 573 6.90 21.57 14.40
C ARG A 573 6.70 20.10 14.02
N ASN A 574 7.39 19.58 13.03
CA ASN A 574 7.31 18.18 12.62
C ASN A 574 7.77 17.26 13.75
N ASN A 575 8.92 17.57 14.37
CA ASN A 575 9.45 16.87 15.54
C ASN A 575 8.46 16.90 16.72
N TRP A 576 7.82 18.05 16.96
CA TRP A 576 6.76 18.17 17.97
C TRP A 576 5.54 17.30 17.64
N ASN A 577 5.09 17.30 16.39
CA ASN A 577 3.93 16.51 15.96
C ASN A 577 4.18 15.01 16.13
N GLU A 578 5.35 14.54 15.70
CA GLU A 578 5.78 13.15 15.82
C GLU A 578 5.82 12.69 17.29
N LEU A 579 6.43 13.48 18.18
CA LEU A 579 6.46 13.17 19.61
C LEU A 579 5.05 13.06 20.22
N GLN A 580 4.13 13.95 19.84
CA GLN A 580 2.76 13.89 20.33
C GLN A 580 2.02 12.63 19.84
N GLY A 581 2.20 12.26 18.56
CA GLY A 581 1.64 11.01 18.02
C GLY A 581 2.20 9.77 18.75
N ASN A 582 3.51 9.74 18.97
CA ASN A 582 4.18 8.70 19.75
C ASN A 582 3.65 8.59 21.20
N PHE A 583 3.42 9.73 21.87
CA PHE A 583 2.80 9.74 23.20
C PHE A 583 1.38 9.17 23.18
N CYS A 584 0.56 9.56 22.20
CA CYS A 584 -0.79 9.03 22.02
C CYS A 584 -0.77 7.51 21.85
N SER A 585 0.13 6.97 21.02
CA SER A 585 0.31 5.51 20.82
C SER A 585 0.55 4.77 22.13
N VAL A 586 1.50 5.25 22.96
CA VAL A 586 1.79 4.64 24.27
C VAL A 586 0.60 4.74 25.22
N VAL A 587 -0.08 5.89 25.24
CA VAL A 587 -1.27 6.08 26.09
C VAL A 587 -2.40 5.14 25.67
N VAL A 588 -2.63 4.92 24.37
CA VAL A 588 -3.59 3.93 23.85
C VAL A 588 -3.25 2.53 24.34
N ALA A 589 -1.99 2.10 24.23
CA ALA A 589 -1.54 0.80 24.73
C ALA A 589 -1.82 0.63 26.23
N VAL A 590 -1.55 1.65 27.04
CA VAL A 590 -1.83 1.64 28.48
C VAL A 590 -3.33 1.59 28.77
N ILE A 591 -4.14 2.40 28.08
CA ILE A 591 -5.60 2.42 28.24
C ILE A 591 -6.18 1.03 27.99
N ARG A 592 -5.81 0.41 26.86
CA ARG A 592 -6.27 -0.93 26.50
C ARG A 592 -5.82 -1.97 27.53
N LYS A 593 -4.58 -1.83 28.05
CA LYS A 593 -4.06 -2.78 29.03
C LYS A 593 -4.72 -2.70 30.40
N LEU A 594 -4.99 -1.49 30.89
CA LEU A 594 -5.58 -1.28 32.21
C LEU A 594 -7.11 -1.41 32.20
N GLY A 595 -7.76 -1.23 31.05
CA GLY A 595 -9.22 -1.20 30.93
C GLY A 595 -9.83 -0.20 31.91
N ALA A 596 -10.84 -0.61 32.67
CA ALA A 596 -11.47 0.21 33.70
C ALA A 596 -10.50 0.76 34.76
N GLY A 597 -9.33 0.13 34.95
CA GLY A 597 -8.28 0.59 35.86
C GLY A 597 -7.68 1.95 35.50
N ILE A 598 -7.91 2.46 34.28
CA ILE A 598 -7.43 3.79 33.85
C ILE A 598 -8.20 4.95 34.48
N GLN A 599 -9.38 4.69 35.07
CA GLN A 599 -10.30 5.72 35.55
C GLN A 599 -9.65 6.82 36.43
N PRO A 600 -8.70 6.54 37.35
CA PRO A 600 -8.03 7.58 38.14
C PRO A 600 -7.22 8.60 37.32
N LEU A 601 -6.85 8.27 36.09
CA LEU A 601 -6.09 9.12 35.18
C LEU A 601 -6.94 9.75 34.07
N ALA A 602 -8.22 9.37 33.95
CA ALA A 602 -9.11 9.78 32.86
C ALA A 602 -9.21 11.31 32.71
N ASP A 603 -9.42 12.04 33.82
CA ASP A 603 -9.52 13.51 33.81
C ASP A 603 -8.24 14.15 33.28
N ARG A 604 -7.08 13.63 33.69
CA ARG A 604 -5.77 14.13 33.28
C ARG A 604 -5.55 13.88 31.79
N ILE A 605 -5.84 12.66 31.32
CA ILE A 605 -5.70 12.26 29.91
C ILE A 605 -6.59 13.16 29.04
N MET A 606 -7.89 13.29 29.35
CA MET A 606 -8.80 14.12 28.57
C MET A 606 -8.41 15.59 28.56
N THR A 607 -7.92 16.12 29.68
CA THR A 607 -7.44 17.51 29.73
C THR A 607 -6.28 17.74 28.76
N LEU A 608 -5.30 16.82 28.73
CA LEU A 608 -4.14 16.93 27.84
C LEU A 608 -4.51 16.70 26.38
N LEU A 609 -5.40 15.75 26.07
CA LEU A 609 -5.87 15.49 24.72
C LEU A 609 -6.65 16.69 24.14
N LEU A 610 -7.53 17.31 24.93
CA LEU A 610 -8.25 18.51 24.48
C LEU A 610 -7.29 19.69 24.24
N GLN A 611 -6.25 19.85 25.06
CA GLN A 611 -5.20 20.83 24.82
C GLN A 611 -4.40 20.52 23.55
N LEU A 612 -4.07 19.24 23.32
CA LEU A 612 -3.37 18.79 22.11
C LEU A 612 -4.19 19.07 20.85
N ILE A 613 -5.48 18.74 20.86
CA ILE A 613 -6.40 18.99 19.73
C ILE A 613 -6.47 20.49 19.41
N GLN A 614 -6.54 21.34 20.43
CA GLN A 614 -6.51 22.79 20.26
C GLN A 614 -5.16 23.29 19.72
N ALA A 615 -4.07 22.67 20.17
CA ALA A 615 -2.71 23.00 19.76
C ALA A 615 -2.39 22.59 18.31
N ALA A 616 -2.91 21.44 17.86
CA ALA A 616 -2.69 20.90 16.52
C ALA A 616 -3.26 21.80 15.41
N GLY A 617 -4.35 22.52 15.68
CA GLY A 617 -4.95 23.45 14.73
C GLY A 617 -5.49 22.75 13.49
N LYS A 618 -4.74 22.82 12.37
CA LYS A 618 -5.09 22.17 11.09
C LYS A 618 -4.22 20.93 10.79
N THR A 619 -3.30 20.57 11.67
CA THR A 619 -2.43 19.40 11.45
C THR A 619 -3.22 18.12 11.71
N SER A 620 -3.55 17.42 10.62
CA SER A 620 -4.48 16.29 10.65
C SER A 620 -3.97 15.07 11.40
N THR A 621 -2.71 14.68 11.19
CA THR A 621 -2.12 13.47 11.78
C THR A 621 -2.20 13.45 13.31
N ILE A 622 -1.97 14.58 13.97
CA ILE A 622 -2.09 14.68 15.44
C ILE A 622 -3.55 14.59 15.88
N LEU A 623 -4.48 15.15 15.10
CA LEU A 623 -5.90 15.06 15.40
C LEU A 623 -6.35 13.60 15.31
N GLU A 624 -5.88 12.85 14.32
CA GLU A 624 -6.12 11.41 14.20
C GLU A 624 -5.65 10.66 15.46
N ASP A 625 -4.39 10.83 15.86
CA ASP A 625 -3.82 10.16 17.05
C ASP A 625 -4.55 10.53 18.35
N ALA A 626 -4.87 11.82 18.52
CA ALA A 626 -5.61 12.29 19.68
C ALA A 626 -7.03 11.69 19.70
N PHE A 627 -7.69 11.61 18.55
CA PHE A 627 -9.03 11.06 18.42
C PHE A 627 -9.04 9.56 18.71
N LEU A 628 -8.09 8.79 18.18
CA LEU A 628 -7.91 7.38 18.50
C LEU A 628 -7.68 7.15 20.01
N THR A 629 -6.94 8.05 20.67
CA THR A 629 -6.75 8.00 22.12
C THR A 629 -8.06 8.26 22.88
N VAL A 630 -8.89 9.20 22.41
CA VAL A 630 -10.22 9.44 22.96
C VAL A 630 -11.13 8.22 22.77
N GLY A 631 -11.11 7.57 21.60
CA GLY A 631 -11.89 6.34 21.33
C GLY A 631 -11.48 5.17 22.23
N ALA A 632 -10.17 4.97 22.42
CA ALA A 632 -9.66 3.97 23.35
C ALA A 632 -10.12 4.26 24.80
N LEU A 633 -10.06 5.53 25.23
CA LEU A 633 -10.50 5.92 26.56
C LEU A 633 -12.02 5.76 26.74
N ALA A 634 -12.81 6.12 25.73
CA ALA A 634 -14.25 5.90 25.74
C ALA A 634 -14.57 4.42 25.93
N SER A 635 -13.93 3.55 25.14
CA SER A 635 -14.09 2.10 25.24
C SER A 635 -13.70 1.55 26.61
N ALA A 636 -12.64 2.06 27.23
CA ALA A 636 -12.19 1.60 28.56
C ALA A 636 -13.06 2.10 29.73
N LEU A 637 -13.68 3.26 29.61
CA LEU A 637 -14.51 3.87 30.65
C LEU A 637 -16.00 3.54 30.51
N GLU A 638 -16.44 3.11 29.32
CA GLU A 638 -17.83 2.86 28.97
C GLU A 638 -18.73 4.05 29.38
N ALA A 639 -19.79 3.80 30.14
CA ALA A 639 -20.72 4.81 30.63
C ALA A 639 -20.04 5.93 31.45
N ASN A 640 -18.85 5.68 32.03
CA ASN A 640 -18.09 6.70 32.77
C ASN A 640 -17.41 7.73 31.85
N PHE A 641 -17.46 7.57 30.52
CA PHE A 641 -16.99 8.58 29.57
C PHE A 641 -17.96 9.77 29.40
N ALA A 642 -19.22 9.62 29.83
CA ALA A 642 -20.26 10.64 29.69
C ALA A 642 -19.88 12.08 30.12
N PRO A 643 -19.06 12.32 31.17
CA PRO A 643 -18.65 13.67 31.55
C PRO A 643 -17.82 14.41 30.50
N TYR A 644 -17.13 13.69 29.62
CA TYR A 644 -16.15 14.29 28.70
C TYR A 644 -16.70 14.60 27.31
N ILE A 645 -17.74 13.88 26.87
CA ILE A 645 -18.24 13.96 25.48
C ILE A 645 -18.61 15.40 25.08
N GLN A 646 -19.28 16.17 25.94
CA GLN A 646 -19.71 17.53 25.63
C GLN A 646 -18.54 18.47 25.32
N ALA A 647 -17.38 18.26 25.95
CA ALA A 647 -16.18 19.03 25.68
C ALA A 647 -15.48 18.58 24.38
N PHE A 648 -15.70 17.34 23.95
CA PHE A 648 -15.07 16.77 22.75
C PHE A 648 -15.86 17.04 21.45
N LEU A 649 -17.20 17.05 21.49
CA LEU A 649 -18.05 17.26 20.31
C LEU A 649 -17.69 18.50 19.45
N PRO A 650 -17.32 19.67 20.02
CA PRO A 650 -16.92 20.83 19.24
C PRO A 650 -15.68 20.60 18.35
N HIS A 651 -14.87 19.58 18.66
CA HIS A 651 -13.70 19.18 17.89
C HIS A 651 -14.00 18.07 16.88
N LEU A 652 -14.91 17.15 17.23
CA LEU A 652 -15.32 16.05 16.37
C LEU A 652 -16.08 16.51 15.11
N TYR A 653 -17.04 17.44 15.26
CA TYR A 653 -17.86 17.86 14.12
C TYR A 653 -17.10 18.56 12.99
N PRO A 654 -16.13 19.47 13.25
CA PRO A 654 -15.29 20.01 12.19
C PRO A 654 -14.45 18.95 11.47
N ALA A 655 -13.93 17.96 12.19
CA ALA A 655 -13.15 16.87 11.61
C ALA A 655 -13.98 16.03 10.61
N LEU A 656 -15.24 15.74 10.94
CA LEU A 656 -16.16 15.06 10.02
C LEU A 656 -16.45 15.85 8.73
N LYS A 657 -16.28 17.17 8.75
CA LYS A 657 -16.56 18.06 7.59
C LYS A 657 -15.30 18.39 6.79
N ALA A 658 -14.13 17.89 7.20
CA ALA A 658 -12.87 18.11 6.51
C ALA A 658 -12.71 17.14 5.32
N HIS A 659 -13.56 17.25 4.29
CA HIS A 659 -13.63 16.27 3.18
C HIS A 659 -12.32 16.13 2.38
N GLU A 660 -11.44 17.13 2.45
CA GLU A 660 -10.10 17.08 1.84
C GLU A 660 -9.17 16.10 2.58
N ASP A 661 -9.44 15.83 3.86
CA ASP A 661 -8.69 14.90 4.69
C ASP A 661 -9.46 13.59 4.90
N THR A 662 -9.15 12.62 4.05
CA THR A 662 -9.82 11.32 4.04
C THR A 662 -9.60 10.55 5.34
N GLN A 663 -8.38 10.57 5.88
CA GLN A 663 -8.03 9.75 7.03
C GLN A 663 -8.65 10.29 8.31
N LEU A 664 -8.56 11.61 8.55
CA LEU A 664 -9.20 12.24 9.70
C LEU A 664 -10.72 12.08 9.68
N CYS A 665 -11.36 12.16 8.51
CA CYS A 665 -12.79 11.88 8.40
C CYS A 665 -13.10 10.42 8.77
N THR A 666 -12.33 9.45 8.27
CA THR A 666 -12.49 8.02 8.61
C THR A 666 -12.35 7.78 10.11
N VAL A 667 -11.30 8.33 10.74
CA VAL A 667 -11.09 8.23 12.19
C VAL A 667 -12.26 8.87 12.94
N ALA A 668 -12.68 10.09 12.57
CA ALA A 668 -13.78 10.77 13.22
C ALA A 668 -15.11 9.99 13.15
N VAL A 669 -15.38 9.30 12.03
CA VAL A 669 -16.54 8.40 11.90
C VAL A 669 -16.40 7.20 12.84
N GLY A 670 -15.23 6.56 12.89
CA GLY A 670 -14.96 5.46 13.83
C GLY A 670 -15.16 5.85 15.29
N ILE A 671 -14.72 7.05 15.69
CA ILE A 671 -14.91 7.57 17.05
C ILE A 671 -16.39 7.76 17.40
N ILE A 672 -17.27 8.11 16.44
CA ILE A 672 -18.71 8.11 16.69
C ILE A 672 -19.18 6.71 17.11
N GLY A 673 -18.73 5.67 16.40
CA GLY A 673 -19.04 4.27 16.72
C GLY A 673 -18.55 3.87 18.10
N ASP A 674 -17.30 4.21 18.45
CA ASP A 674 -16.72 3.93 19.78
C ASP A 674 -17.46 4.64 20.90
N ILE A 675 -17.79 5.93 20.72
CA ILE A 675 -18.56 6.71 21.70
C ILE A 675 -19.97 6.13 21.85
N ALA A 676 -20.62 5.76 20.74
CA ALA A 676 -21.95 5.15 20.77
C ALA A 676 -21.91 3.85 21.58
N ARG A 677 -20.97 2.95 21.27
CA ARG A 677 -20.79 1.67 21.96
C ARG A 677 -20.48 1.85 23.44
N ALA A 678 -19.56 2.76 23.78
CA ALA A 678 -19.18 3.06 25.16
C ALA A 678 -20.34 3.60 26.01
N LEU A 679 -21.12 4.53 25.47
CA LEU A 679 -22.25 5.14 26.20
C LEU A 679 -23.51 4.28 26.18
N GLY A 680 -23.61 3.34 25.24
CA GLY A 680 -24.77 2.47 25.05
C GLY A 680 -26.07 3.30 24.92
N PRO A 681 -27.12 3.01 25.72
CA PRO A 681 -28.38 3.76 25.66
C PRO A 681 -28.24 5.28 25.90
N GLN A 682 -27.19 5.74 26.60
CA GLN A 682 -26.96 7.17 26.82
C GLN A 682 -26.54 7.91 25.54
N ALA A 683 -26.07 7.19 24.52
CA ALA A 683 -25.74 7.76 23.21
C ALA A 683 -26.99 8.30 22.48
N ALA A 684 -28.19 7.87 22.86
CA ALA A 684 -29.44 8.28 22.22
C ALA A 684 -29.65 9.81 22.20
N GLN A 685 -29.13 10.54 23.19
CA GLN A 685 -29.23 12.01 23.23
C GLN A 685 -28.35 12.71 22.17
N TYR A 686 -27.37 12.02 21.59
CA TYR A 686 -26.45 12.52 20.58
C TYR A 686 -26.75 11.97 19.18
N ALA A 687 -27.56 10.91 19.09
CA ALA A 687 -27.82 10.18 17.85
C ALA A 687 -28.35 11.08 16.72
N THR A 688 -29.23 12.06 17.01
CA THR A 688 -29.73 12.99 16.00
C THR A 688 -28.63 13.80 15.34
N ASP A 689 -27.71 14.36 16.12
CA ASP A 689 -26.63 15.19 15.60
C ASP A 689 -25.62 14.35 14.83
N PHE A 690 -25.26 13.16 15.34
CA PHE A 690 -24.41 12.20 14.64
C PHE A 690 -25.00 11.80 13.29
N MET A 691 -26.26 11.34 13.27
CA MET A 691 -26.91 10.91 12.04
C MET A 691 -27.03 12.06 11.03
N THR A 692 -27.28 13.29 11.49
CA THR A 692 -27.37 14.47 10.61
C THR A 692 -26.05 14.73 9.90
N VAL A 693 -24.93 14.79 10.63
CA VAL A 693 -23.62 15.07 10.03
C VAL A 693 -23.17 13.93 9.10
N LEU A 694 -23.40 12.68 9.48
CA LEU A 694 -23.07 11.52 8.65
C LEU A 694 -23.86 11.49 7.33
N LEU A 695 -25.16 11.82 7.37
CA LEU A 695 -25.99 11.91 6.17
C LEU A 695 -25.61 13.11 5.29
N GLU A 696 -25.27 14.26 5.87
CA GLU A 696 -24.72 15.43 5.13
C GLU A 696 -23.44 15.04 4.37
N ASN A 697 -22.54 14.28 5.01
CA ASN A 697 -21.30 13.82 4.39
C ASN A 697 -21.54 12.92 3.18
N LEU A 698 -22.49 11.98 3.25
CA LEU A 698 -22.82 11.10 2.12
C LEU A 698 -23.33 11.84 0.88
N GLN A 699 -23.89 13.04 1.06
CA GLN A 699 -24.38 13.90 -0.04
C GLN A 699 -23.26 14.70 -0.72
N SER A 700 -22.04 14.70 -0.19
CA SER A 700 -20.91 15.43 -0.77
C SER A 700 -20.32 14.67 -1.96
N ASP A 701 -20.20 15.37 -3.09
CA ASP A 701 -19.53 14.89 -4.30
C ASP A 701 -17.99 14.89 -4.16
N VAL A 702 -17.45 15.58 -3.16
CA VAL A 702 -16.01 15.70 -2.90
C VAL A 702 -15.52 14.62 -1.91
N LEU A 703 -16.43 14.00 -1.14
CA LEU A 703 -16.07 13.01 -0.14
C LEU A 703 -15.49 11.75 -0.79
N ASN A 704 -14.32 11.34 -0.30
CA ASN A 704 -13.66 10.10 -0.71
C ASN A 704 -14.59 8.89 -0.52
N ARG A 705 -14.63 8.03 -1.53
CA ARG A 705 -15.46 6.82 -1.57
C ARG A 705 -15.24 5.88 -0.37
N ASN A 706 -14.02 5.78 0.14
CA ASN A 706 -13.69 4.91 1.28
C ASN A 706 -14.32 5.42 2.59
N VAL A 707 -14.42 6.74 2.79
CA VAL A 707 -15.11 7.31 3.97
C VAL A 707 -16.59 6.96 3.95
N LYS A 708 -17.21 6.86 2.77
CA LYS A 708 -18.61 6.44 2.65
C LYS A 708 -18.81 5.05 3.25
N ILE A 709 -17.88 4.11 3.03
CA ILE A 709 -17.93 2.76 3.62
C ILE A 709 -17.94 2.85 5.14
N SER A 710 -17.02 3.62 5.73
CA SER A 710 -16.94 3.81 7.18
C SER A 710 -18.21 4.46 7.75
N ILE A 711 -18.82 5.42 7.04
CA ILE A 711 -20.09 6.03 7.46
C ILE A 711 -21.22 4.99 7.50
N LEU A 712 -21.29 4.12 6.48
CA LEU A 712 -22.32 3.08 6.43
C LEU A 712 -22.16 2.10 7.60
N SER A 713 -20.94 1.61 7.86
CA SER A 713 -20.67 0.73 9.00
C SER A 713 -20.99 1.43 10.34
N GLY A 714 -20.63 2.72 10.46
CA GLY A 714 -20.95 3.56 11.62
C GLY A 714 -22.44 3.70 11.94
N PHE A 715 -23.34 3.61 10.93
CA PHE A 715 -24.78 3.53 11.20
C PHE A 715 -25.16 2.27 11.99
N GLY A 716 -24.50 1.14 11.70
CA GLY A 716 -24.67 -0.12 12.43
C GLY A 716 -24.25 0.00 13.88
N ASP A 717 -23.10 0.63 14.15
CA ASP A 717 -22.61 0.85 15.52
C ASP A 717 -23.56 1.71 16.37
N ILE A 718 -24.06 2.82 15.80
CA ILE A 718 -25.04 3.67 16.49
C ILE A 718 -26.32 2.89 16.77
N ALA A 719 -26.83 2.15 15.78
CA ALA A 719 -28.05 1.35 15.93
C ALA A 719 -27.90 0.27 16.99
N MET A 720 -26.76 -0.43 17.01
CA MET A 720 -26.45 -1.44 18.01
C MET A 720 -26.42 -0.86 19.42
N ALA A 721 -25.87 0.34 19.59
CA ALA A 721 -25.76 1.01 20.89
C ALA A 721 -27.10 1.54 21.44
N ILE A 722 -27.92 2.18 20.61
CA ILE A 722 -29.15 2.87 21.08
C ILE A 722 -30.43 2.03 20.91
N GLY A 723 -30.33 0.90 20.19
CA GLY A 723 -31.39 -0.06 19.97
C GLY A 723 -32.68 0.56 19.43
N PRO A 724 -33.86 0.35 20.07
CA PRO A 724 -35.15 0.87 19.59
C PRO A 724 -35.22 2.39 19.39
N SER A 725 -34.31 3.15 20.02
CA SER A 725 -34.20 4.60 19.83
C SER A 725 -33.71 4.98 18.43
N PHE A 726 -33.21 4.03 17.64
CA PHE A 726 -32.77 4.24 16.25
C PHE A 726 -33.93 4.31 15.25
N GLU A 727 -35.15 3.89 15.64
CA GLU A 727 -36.32 3.86 14.77
C GLU A 727 -36.54 5.14 13.93
N PRO A 728 -36.35 6.38 14.45
CA PRO A 728 -36.52 7.60 13.66
C PRO A 728 -35.60 7.72 12.43
N PHE A 729 -34.45 7.03 12.45
CA PHE A 729 -33.45 7.08 11.38
C PHE A 729 -33.48 5.83 10.48
N LEU A 730 -34.26 4.82 10.85
CA LEU A 730 -34.23 3.49 10.23
C LEU A 730 -34.58 3.53 8.75
N GLU A 731 -35.68 4.20 8.38
CA GLU A 731 -36.14 4.25 6.99
C GLU A 731 -35.10 4.91 6.07
N THR A 732 -34.56 6.06 6.47
CA THR A 732 -33.51 6.77 5.72
C THR A 732 -32.26 5.90 5.58
N THR A 733 -31.82 5.29 6.67
CA THR A 733 -30.62 4.42 6.70
C THR A 733 -30.80 3.22 5.78
N MET A 734 -31.93 2.52 5.87
CA MET A 734 -32.22 1.35 5.02
C MET A 734 -32.26 1.71 3.53
N ASN A 735 -32.81 2.88 3.19
CA ASN A 735 -32.84 3.35 1.80
C ASN A 735 -31.43 3.63 1.27
N VAL A 736 -30.56 4.27 2.07
CA VAL A 736 -29.16 4.54 1.71
C VAL A 736 -28.39 3.24 1.50
N LEU A 737 -28.47 2.30 2.46
CA LEU A 737 -27.79 1.00 2.37
C LEU A 737 -28.23 0.20 1.15
N ARG A 738 -29.54 0.21 0.83
CA ARG A 738 -30.07 -0.45 -0.37
C ARG A 738 -29.54 0.16 -1.66
N GLN A 739 -29.46 1.49 -1.74
CA GLN A 739 -28.92 2.18 -2.93
C GLN A 739 -27.44 1.88 -3.12
N ALA A 740 -26.64 1.97 -2.06
CA ALA A 740 -25.21 1.67 -2.10
C ALA A 740 -24.95 0.20 -2.47
N GLY A 741 -25.70 -0.75 -1.88
CA GLY A 741 -25.54 -2.18 -2.14
C GLY A 741 -25.97 -2.61 -3.54
N ALA A 742 -26.73 -1.78 -4.27
CA ALA A 742 -27.13 -2.03 -5.65
C ALA A 742 -26.06 -1.67 -6.70
N LEU A 743 -24.94 -1.06 -6.29
CA LEU A 743 -23.83 -0.72 -7.17
C LEU A 743 -23.22 -2.00 -7.78
N GLN A 744 -23.10 -2.02 -9.11
CA GLN A 744 -22.46 -3.11 -9.85
C GLN A 744 -21.12 -2.61 -10.41
N PRO A 745 -20.01 -3.32 -10.14
CA PRO A 745 -18.71 -2.96 -10.67
C PRO A 745 -18.62 -3.32 -12.15
N ASN A 746 -17.73 -2.63 -12.87
CA ASN A 746 -17.29 -3.08 -14.19
C ASN A 746 -16.33 -4.27 -13.98
N PRO A 747 -16.57 -5.47 -14.54
CA PRO A 747 -15.69 -6.64 -14.34
C PRO A 747 -14.26 -6.47 -14.84
N LEU A 748 -13.98 -5.39 -15.59
CA LEU A 748 -12.66 -5.08 -16.15
C LEU A 748 -11.92 -3.98 -15.36
N ASP A 749 -12.50 -3.49 -14.26
CA ASP A 749 -11.93 -2.43 -13.43
C ASP A 749 -11.68 -3.00 -12.03
N TYR A 750 -10.48 -3.57 -11.82
CA TYR A 750 -10.08 -4.21 -10.56
C TYR A 750 -10.18 -3.28 -9.35
N ASP A 751 -9.76 -2.01 -9.49
CA ASP A 751 -9.90 -1.01 -8.43
C ASP A 751 -11.38 -0.77 -8.02
N LEU A 752 -12.29 -0.84 -9.00
CA LEU A 752 -13.72 -0.72 -8.74
C LEU A 752 -14.32 -2.01 -8.18
N LEU A 753 -13.84 -3.18 -8.61
CA LEU A 753 -14.22 -4.48 -8.05
C LEU A 753 -13.89 -4.53 -6.55
N ASP A 754 -12.65 -4.22 -6.18
CA ASP A 754 -12.19 -4.19 -4.79
C ASP A 754 -13.00 -3.21 -3.94
N TYR A 755 -13.21 -1.99 -4.46
CA TYR A 755 -14.03 -0.99 -3.79
C TYR A 755 -15.48 -1.48 -3.57
N VAL A 756 -16.10 -2.12 -4.56
CA VAL A 756 -17.46 -2.65 -4.40
C VAL A 756 -17.47 -3.82 -3.40
N GLY A 757 -16.44 -4.65 -3.38
CA GLY A 757 -16.23 -5.68 -2.36
C GLY A 757 -16.26 -5.09 -0.94
N GLN A 758 -15.40 -4.11 -0.68
CA GLN A 758 -15.33 -3.40 0.61
C GLN A 758 -16.62 -2.66 0.95
N LEU A 759 -17.28 -2.04 -0.04
CA LEU A 759 -18.55 -1.36 0.15
C LEU A 759 -19.65 -2.34 0.62
N ARG A 760 -19.71 -3.53 0.02
CA ARG A 760 -20.66 -4.57 0.42
C ARG A 760 -20.35 -5.08 1.82
N GLU A 761 -19.10 -5.26 2.19
CA GLU A 761 -18.69 -5.62 3.55
C GLU A 761 -19.20 -4.59 4.57
N GLY A 762 -18.93 -3.28 4.36
CA GLY A 762 -19.43 -2.22 5.25
C GLY A 762 -20.95 -2.14 5.34
N ILE A 763 -21.68 -2.49 4.27
CA ILE A 763 -23.15 -2.57 4.31
C ILE A 763 -23.63 -3.79 5.11
N LEU A 764 -22.96 -4.94 4.98
CA LEU A 764 -23.27 -6.14 5.76
C LEU A 764 -23.03 -5.91 7.25
N GLU A 765 -21.95 -5.21 7.62
CA GLU A 765 -21.70 -4.76 9.00
C GLU A 765 -22.81 -3.83 9.50
N ALA A 766 -23.19 -2.84 8.70
CA ALA A 766 -24.27 -1.90 9.04
C ALA A 766 -25.59 -2.64 9.33
N TYR A 767 -25.96 -3.59 8.46
CA TYR A 767 -27.14 -4.43 8.68
C TYR A 767 -27.00 -5.32 9.92
N THR A 768 -25.81 -5.86 10.21
CA THR A 768 -25.56 -6.67 11.40
C THR A 768 -25.76 -5.85 12.67
N GLY A 769 -25.24 -4.61 12.72
CA GLY A 769 -25.46 -3.68 13.83
C GLY A 769 -26.93 -3.29 14.00
N LEU A 770 -27.64 -3.02 12.90
CA LEU A 770 -29.08 -2.74 12.90
C LEU A 770 -29.89 -3.92 13.44
N VAL A 771 -29.66 -5.14 12.94
CA VAL A 771 -30.37 -6.33 13.41
C VAL A 771 -30.09 -6.57 14.88
N SER A 772 -28.82 -6.49 15.30
CA SER A 772 -28.40 -6.66 16.69
C SER A 772 -29.04 -5.64 17.64
N GLY A 773 -29.12 -4.36 17.24
CA GLY A 773 -29.72 -3.31 18.07
C GLY A 773 -31.22 -3.48 18.33
N PHE A 774 -31.96 -4.08 17.39
CA PHE A 774 -33.40 -4.35 17.54
C PHE A 774 -33.69 -5.77 18.05
N LYS A 775 -32.72 -6.70 17.99
CA LYS A 775 -32.85 -8.09 18.44
C LYS A 775 -33.26 -8.15 19.91
N GLY A 776 -34.22 -9.01 20.23
CA GLY A 776 -34.72 -9.16 21.60
C GLY A 776 -35.62 -8.01 22.10
N THR A 777 -35.94 -7.03 21.25
CA THR A 777 -36.81 -5.89 21.61
C THR A 777 -38.21 -6.06 21.02
N GLU A 778 -39.22 -5.40 21.63
CA GLU A 778 -40.59 -5.40 21.11
C GLU A 778 -40.72 -4.78 19.71
N LYS A 779 -39.74 -3.97 19.29
CA LYS A 779 -39.73 -3.31 17.99
C LYS A 779 -39.02 -4.08 16.89
N VAL A 780 -38.53 -5.29 17.13
CA VAL A 780 -37.79 -6.07 16.12
C VAL A 780 -38.55 -6.24 14.79
N THR A 781 -39.89 -6.27 14.84
CA THR A 781 -40.75 -6.39 13.66
C THR A 781 -40.70 -5.20 12.70
N VAL A 782 -40.17 -4.04 13.13
CA VAL A 782 -39.98 -2.88 12.23
C VAL A 782 -38.93 -3.15 11.15
N LEU A 783 -38.08 -4.17 11.32
CA LEU A 783 -37.11 -4.61 10.32
C LEU A 783 -37.73 -5.43 9.18
N LEU A 784 -38.90 -6.05 9.39
CA LEU A 784 -39.53 -6.97 8.43
C LEU A 784 -39.64 -6.43 6.99
N PRO A 785 -40.03 -5.15 6.76
CA PRO A 785 -40.14 -4.62 5.40
C PRO A 785 -38.81 -4.59 4.62
N TYR A 786 -37.67 -4.63 5.32
CA TYR A 786 -36.33 -4.50 4.72
C TYR A 786 -35.60 -5.83 4.56
N VAL A 787 -36.09 -6.91 5.19
CA VAL A 787 -35.43 -8.23 5.18
C VAL A 787 -35.21 -8.74 3.75
N GLU A 788 -36.17 -8.52 2.85
CA GLU A 788 -36.04 -8.98 1.47
C GLU A 788 -34.84 -8.34 0.76
N SER A 789 -34.65 -7.01 0.91
CA SER A 789 -33.48 -6.33 0.33
C SER A 789 -32.16 -6.77 0.96
N ILE A 790 -32.15 -7.10 2.26
CA ILE A 790 -30.94 -7.62 2.93
C ILE A 790 -30.59 -9.01 2.37
N LEU A 791 -31.58 -9.89 2.23
CA LEU A 791 -31.40 -11.22 1.65
C LEU A 791 -30.96 -11.16 0.17
N GLU A 792 -31.40 -10.16 -0.59
CA GLU A 792 -30.92 -9.93 -1.97
C GLU A 792 -29.44 -9.58 -2.01
N LEU A 793 -28.95 -8.74 -1.08
CA LEU A 793 -27.52 -8.42 -0.98
C LEU A 793 -26.70 -9.66 -0.60
N ILE A 794 -27.14 -10.42 0.42
CA ILE A 794 -26.49 -11.67 0.85
C ILE A 794 -26.40 -12.64 -0.34
N HIS A 795 -27.49 -12.81 -1.09
CA HIS A 795 -27.50 -13.68 -2.26
C HIS A 795 -26.52 -13.20 -3.34
N ARG A 796 -26.44 -11.88 -3.56
CA ARG A 796 -25.53 -11.29 -4.54
C ARG A 796 -24.06 -11.51 -4.16
N CYS A 797 -23.71 -11.38 -2.88
CA CYS A 797 -22.37 -11.69 -2.37
C CYS A 797 -22.06 -13.18 -2.52
N ALA A 798 -23.02 -14.06 -2.20
CA ALA A 798 -22.83 -15.51 -2.32
C ALA A 798 -22.67 -15.98 -3.77
N ALA A 799 -23.29 -15.28 -4.72
CA ALA A 799 -23.23 -15.58 -6.15
C ALA A 799 -22.04 -14.94 -6.87
N ASP A 800 -21.26 -14.10 -6.19
CA ASP A 800 -20.06 -13.48 -6.76
C ASP A 800 -18.94 -14.52 -6.92
N GLU A 801 -18.26 -14.48 -8.07
CA GLU A 801 -17.10 -15.37 -8.33
C GLU A 801 -15.88 -14.89 -7.53
N ASP A 802 -15.73 -13.57 -7.38
CA ASP A 802 -14.64 -12.91 -6.64
C ASP A 802 -14.99 -12.65 -5.15
N ARG A 803 -15.78 -13.54 -4.55
CA ARG A 803 -16.23 -13.36 -3.16
C ARG A 803 -15.09 -13.53 -2.14
N THR A 804 -15.02 -12.63 -1.17
CA THR A 804 -14.02 -12.66 -0.10
C THR A 804 -14.50 -13.45 1.13
N ASP A 805 -13.57 -14.05 1.88
CA ASP A 805 -13.86 -14.75 3.13
C ASP A 805 -14.56 -13.86 4.19
N PRO A 806 -14.12 -12.61 4.43
CA PRO A 806 -14.81 -11.69 5.34
C PRO A 806 -16.26 -11.41 4.91
N GLN A 807 -16.49 -11.12 3.62
CA GLN A 807 -17.83 -10.86 3.09
C GLN A 807 -18.76 -12.06 3.29
N MET A 808 -18.26 -13.27 3.08
CA MET A 808 -19.05 -14.49 3.26
C MET A 808 -19.29 -14.80 4.75
N LYS A 809 -18.31 -14.58 5.62
CA LYS A 809 -18.50 -14.69 7.08
C LYS A 809 -19.57 -13.73 7.59
N LEU A 810 -19.55 -12.46 7.16
CA LEU A 810 -20.56 -11.46 7.48
C LEU A 810 -21.94 -11.85 6.93
N SER A 811 -21.99 -12.33 5.69
CA SER A 811 -23.22 -12.79 5.04
C SER A 811 -23.89 -13.94 5.81
N TYR A 812 -23.12 -14.94 6.24
CA TYR A 812 -23.63 -16.03 7.08
C TYR A 812 -24.03 -15.56 8.48
N GLY A 813 -23.23 -14.67 9.09
CA GLY A 813 -23.54 -14.05 10.38
C GLY A 813 -24.89 -13.35 10.34
N LEU A 814 -25.06 -12.41 9.41
CA LEU A 814 -26.28 -11.63 9.22
C LEU A 814 -27.51 -12.50 8.93
N LEU A 815 -27.36 -13.55 8.12
CA LEU A 815 -28.44 -14.51 7.86
C LEU A 815 -28.87 -15.23 9.15
N GLY A 816 -27.91 -15.65 9.98
CA GLY A 816 -28.18 -16.26 11.28
C GLY A 816 -28.87 -15.29 12.24
N ASP A 817 -28.38 -14.05 12.32
CA ASP A 817 -28.97 -13.01 13.17
C ASP A 817 -30.40 -12.65 12.78
N LEU A 818 -30.68 -12.54 11.48
CA LEU A 818 -32.05 -12.32 10.99
C LEU A 818 -32.97 -13.48 11.36
N ALA A 819 -32.50 -14.72 11.19
CA ALA A 819 -33.28 -15.92 11.52
C ALA A 819 -33.59 -16.00 13.01
N GLU A 820 -32.63 -15.64 13.86
CA GLU A 820 -32.82 -15.61 15.31
C GLU A 820 -33.71 -14.45 15.75
N ALA A 821 -33.46 -13.23 15.26
CA ALA A 821 -34.16 -12.02 15.69
C ALA A 821 -35.66 -12.02 15.33
N LEU A 822 -36.03 -12.63 14.20
CA LEU A 822 -37.40 -12.67 13.69
C LEU A 822 -38.01 -14.08 13.74
N ALA A 823 -37.48 -14.96 14.59
CA ALA A 823 -37.98 -16.32 14.77
C ALA A 823 -39.48 -16.33 15.13
N GLY A 824 -40.23 -17.23 14.50
CA GLY A 824 -41.68 -17.37 14.71
C GLY A 824 -42.57 -16.41 13.89
N ASN A 825 -41.99 -15.47 13.12
CA ASN A 825 -42.77 -14.65 12.20
C ASN A 825 -43.09 -15.41 10.88
N PRO A 826 -44.37 -15.51 10.46
CA PRO A 826 -44.74 -16.25 9.24
C PRO A 826 -44.10 -15.72 7.95
N GLN A 827 -43.91 -14.39 7.83
CA GLN A 827 -43.28 -13.78 6.64
C GLN A 827 -41.80 -14.10 6.59
N MET A 828 -41.11 -14.04 7.74
CA MET A 828 -39.69 -14.43 7.83
C MET A 828 -39.49 -15.89 7.46
N LYS A 829 -40.36 -16.79 7.96
CA LYS A 829 -40.34 -18.21 7.59
C LYS A 829 -40.45 -18.42 6.08
N GLN A 830 -41.34 -17.71 5.40
CA GLN A 830 -41.46 -17.79 3.94
C GLN A 830 -40.19 -17.31 3.22
N MET A 831 -39.56 -16.24 3.70
CA MET A 831 -38.33 -15.69 3.11
C MET A 831 -37.12 -16.63 3.30
N LEU A 832 -36.99 -17.26 4.46
CA LEU A 832 -35.91 -18.22 4.76
C LEU A 832 -36.03 -19.54 4.00
N MET A 833 -37.22 -19.87 3.49
CA MET A 833 -37.44 -21.06 2.67
C MET A 833 -37.05 -20.88 1.19
N LYS A 834 -36.47 -19.73 0.80
CA LYS A 834 -35.93 -19.52 -0.55
C LYS A 834 -34.87 -20.59 -0.88
N PRO A 835 -34.90 -21.25 -2.06
CA PRO A 835 -34.04 -22.41 -2.36
C PRO A 835 -32.53 -22.16 -2.26
N TRP A 836 -32.08 -20.97 -2.68
CA TRP A 836 -30.67 -20.61 -2.67
C TRP A 836 -30.07 -20.60 -1.25
N ILE A 837 -30.86 -20.23 -0.22
CA ILE A 837 -30.41 -20.20 1.18
C ILE A 837 -30.05 -21.61 1.65
N ALA A 838 -30.91 -22.58 1.36
CA ALA A 838 -30.68 -23.97 1.74
C ALA A 838 -29.54 -24.60 0.94
N GLN A 839 -29.37 -24.22 -0.33
CA GLN A 839 -28.24 -24.62 -1.16
C GLN A 839 -26.94 -24.11 -0.53
N GLU A 840 -26.88 -22.81 -0.23
CA GLU A 840 -25.69 -22.14 0.24
C GLU A 840 -25.24 -22.60 1.63
N LEU A 841 -26.19 -22.78 2.55
CA LEU A 841 -25.89 -23.33 3.89
C LEU A 841 -25.55 -24.84 3.86
N ARG A 842 -25.74 -25.54 2.75
CA ARG A 842 -25.36 -26.95 2.56
C ARG A 842 -24.09 -27.12 1.74
N THR A 843 -23.61 -26.06 1.10
CA THR A 843 -22.38 -26.07 0.32
C THR A 843 -21.22 -26.63 1.15
N LYS A 844 -20.41 -27.50 0.53
CA LYS A 844 -19.34 -28.25 1.19
C LYS A 844 -17.92 -27.82 0.77
N HIS A 845 -17.77 -26.64 0.19
CA HIS A 845 -16.44 -26.09 -0.11
C HIS A 845 -15.62 -25.99 1.18
N ARG A 846 -14.31 -26.19 1.06
CA ARG A 846 -13.36 -25.94 2.15
C ARG A 846 -13.38 -24.44 2.42
N MET A 847 -13.49 -24.07 3.68
CA MET A 847 -13.58 -22.68 4.13
C MET A 847 -12.89 -22.56 5.49
N PRO A 848 -12.40 -21.38 5.87
CA PRO A 848 -11.76 -21.17 7.16
C PRO A 848 -12.59 -21.69 8.33
N GLN A 849 -11.92 -22.16 9.38
CA GLN A 849 -12.59 -22.81 10.51
C GLN A 849 -13.66 -21.90 11.15
N GLU A 850 -13.33 -20.61 11.32
CA GLU A 850 -14.25 -19.60 11.87
C GLU A 850 -15.45 -19.36 10.98
N MET A 851 -15.26 -19.23 9.67
CA MET A 851 -16.36 -19.08 8.71
C MET A 851 -17.28 -20.31 8.72
N ASN A 852 -16.72 -21.52 8.80
CA ASN A 852 -17.52 -22.75 8.89
C ASN A 852 -18.32 -22.82 10.19
N LYS A 853 -17.76 -22.34 11.31
CA LYS A 853 -18.50 -22.22 12.59
C LYS A 853 -19.69 -21.28 12.41
N THR A 854 -19.48 -20.08 11.88
CA THR A 854 -20.56 -19.09 11.62
C THR A 854 -21.63 -19.66 10.70
N ARG A 855 -21.26 -20.30 9.59
CA ARG A 855 -22.21 -20.93 8.66
C ARG A 855 -23.03 -22.03 9.33
N ARG A 856 -22.41 -22.90 10.14
CA ARG A 856 -23.11 -23.97 10.88
C ARG A 856 -24.10 -23.39 11.89
N TRP A 857 -23.71 -22.33 12.60
CA TRP A 857 -24.60 -21.61 13.50
C TRP A 857 -25.79 -21.00 12.76
N ALA A 858 -25.54 -20.27 11.66
CA ALA A 858 -26.59 -19.68 10.82
C ALA A 858 -27.56 -20.75 10.31
N ARG A 859 -27.05 -21.91 9.89
CA ARG A 859 -27.87 -23.06 9.47
C ARG A 859 -28.79 -23.56 10.57
N GLU A 860 -28.32 -23.65 11.81
CA GLU A 860 -29.17 -24.09 12.91
C GLU A 860 -30.24 -23.03 13.23
N MET A 861 -29.89 -21.73 13.22
CA MET A 861 -30.86 -20.65 13.44
C MET A 861 -31.95 -20.64 12.36
N VAL A 862 -31.58 -20.77 11.08
CA VAL A 862 -32.53 -20.88 9.95
C VAL A 862 -33.43 -22.09 10.12
N LYS A 863 -32.89 -23.24 10.55
CA LYS A 863 -33.65 -24.46 10.80
C LYS A 863 -34.62 -24.32 11.99
N ILE A 864 -34.26 -23.57 13.02
CA ILE A 864 -35.15 -23.25 14.15
C ILE A 864 -36.27 -22.32 13.68
N ALA A 865 -35.95 -21.26 12.94
CA ALA A 865 -36.92 -20.27 12.46
C ALA A 865 -37.90 -20.81 11.41
N THR A 866 -37.55 -21.90 10.72
CA THR A 866 -38.38 -22.54 9.68
C THR A 866 -39.17 -23.77 10.15
N GLN A 867 -38.93 -24.26 11.37
CA GLN A 867 -39.83 -25.23 12.03
C GLN A 867 -41.15 -24.55 12.37
#